data_AF-A0A0G4KLG2-F1
#
_entry.id   AF-A0A0G4KLG2-F1
#
_cell.length_a   1.000
_cell.length_b   1.000
_cell.length_c   1.000
_cell.angle_alpha   90.00
_cell.angle_beta   90.00
_cell.angle_gamma   90.00
#
_symmetry.space_group_name_H-M   'P 1'
#
loop_
_entity.id
_entity.type
_entity.pdbx_description
1 polymer ?
#
loop_
_entity_poly.entity_id
_entity_poly.type
_entity_poly.pdbx_seq_one_letter_code
_entity_poly.pdbx_strand_id
1 'polypeptide(L)'
;MSNSSSTEKLALHKRRLLCDLAELQEQPYPHIQLHVDESNILKVCLVLTPPGWIPIHLTVMFPPEYPLLAPYIHTDTYISHPNVFGNYLCASILNTAAGWTPAYTLKDVAIQMLSFFTSETLEQDHGGGTVSLLSVRNDNRQLPQSFDCERCEFKSGTWADAKRAHRKRLQEAVAFEEAAAAAAPAKPAHHSRQYLTQMPAEILLTIIDTLEFRDLTAFAQAWTRVSDLIAQADIVRLRELQCFCTKASFNIAKLGVGVSLDGKGANKSIESEFDLLSEEGFGKLGIRKSVHGINFSHWLPLPISQRHWAQVRGDAKVKLTQIGEYAGLGRRPTIDVLAAFMNDIVVRLNKHVEEPARPQAAAWPTWDMLDPWAEPPAPESTLRHASEKAIESYLHLFHMLVCCATEDRELVETANRRIRVFASGQRHKSVCPNLGHLLVYLLISDVEITELLRKDIITEAITRNVVWLFDKRGADMPDLSYLEPDAESPYRLKRTFEGGRTSYRLLMFSELFRRTVRPAMGKKRAHPDVEDILARPWCYYCERDFEDLKLLISHQKAKHFKCDRCGRRLNTAGGLSVHLNQVHKETLDHVENALPNRQGLDVEIFGMEGIPADILDQHRNRIIQNFYQAQEDRRVATGNPLPGQAKPPKKKLKMETSEELKARLADHRAKVAAAKAAGLPHPGISVSPAAGAPANASPGAFNNSPYPPPQAPYGAAPADPQFPAHAQAQAAGAVPPGYPQPGFPGGPGAFNGFSPSALPARPNSGNLAAPPGLPQRPQNAGGYHNGGPTGQPGEVGDAIDQIIRDAELGNKTKRSDEADGGGGERKAKKGARMVYSDENVSPEERMSQLPRYAWVPPVS
;
A
#
# COMPACT_ATOMS: atom_id res chain seq x y z
N MET A 1 -11.70 39.78 6.78
CA MET A 1 -11.53 38.31 6.66
C MET A 1 -10.06 37.89 6.46
N SER A 2 -9.16 38.73 5.91
CA SER A 2 -7.73 38.42 5.73
C SER A 2 -6.92 38.25 7.03
N ASN A 3 -7.20 39.03 8.10
CA ASN A 3 -6.45 38.97 9.36
C ASN A 3 -6.75 37.73 10.25
N SER A 4 -7.89 37.05 10.06
CA SER A 4 -8.22 35.83 10.81
C SER A 4 -7.43 34.63 10.28
N SER A 5 -7.24 34.56 8.95
CA SER A 5 -6.52 33.46 8.31
C SER A 5 -5.01 33.48 8.63
N SER A 6 -4.39 34.66 8.72
CA SER A 6 -2.97 34.79 9.06
C SER A 6 -2.68 34.43 10.52
N THR A 7 -3.56 34.79 11.45
CA THR A 7 -3.43 34.48 12.88
C THR A 7 -3.62 32.98 13.16
N GLU A 8 -4.59 32.34 12.52
CA GLU A 8 -4.79 30.88 12.60
C GLU A 8 -3.60 30.10 12.03
N LYS A 9 -3.05 30.55 10.90
CA LYS A 9 -1.85 29.95 10.30
C LYS A 9 -0.65 30.04 11.24
N LEU A 10 -0.42 31.21 11.84
CA LEU A 10 0.63 31.42 12.82
C LEU A 10 0.45 30.53 14.06
N ALA A 11 -0.79 30.35 14.53
CA ALA A 11 -1.08 29.47 15.65
C ALA A 11 -0.73 28.00 15.35
N LEU A 12 -0.96 27.52 14.13
CA LEU A 12 -0.58 26.17 13.70
C LEU A 12 0.94 25.98 13.63
N HIS A 13 1.67 26.93 13.05
CA HIS A 13 3.15 26.91 13.05
C HIS A 13 3.71 26.89 14.48
N LYS A 14 3.19 27.77 15.34
CA LYS A 14 3.58 27.84 16.75
C LYS A 14 3.28 26.54 17.49
N ARG A 15 2.09 25.96 17.30
CA ARG A 15 1.70 24.67 17.91
C ARG A 15 2.66 23.57 17.49
N ARG A 16 2.99 23.48 16.20
CA ARG A 16 3.90 22.45 15.68
C ARG A 16 5.30 22.57 16.28
N LEU A 17 5.83 23.79 16.36
CA LEU A 17 7.12 24.08 17.01
C LEU A 17 7.08 23.69 18.50
N LEU A 18 6.04 24.09 19.23
CA LEU A 18 5.90 23.74 20.65
C LEU A 18 5.86 22.23 20.86
N CYS A 19 5.18 21.48 19.99
CA CYS A 19 5.20 20.01 20.04
C CYS A 19 6.60 19.44 19.82
N ASP A 20 7.37 19.96 18.87
CA ASP A 20 8.77 19.53 18.64
C ASP A 20 9.69 19.83 19.83
N LEU A 21 9.55 21.01 20.42
CA LEU A 21 10.33 21.42 21.58
C LEU A 21 9.97 20.55 22.80
N ALA A 22 8.68 20.36 23.07
CA ALA A 22 8.19 19.51 24.14
C ALA A 22 8.66 18.07 23.98
N GLU A 23 8.57 17.50 22.76
CA GLU A 23 9.02 16.13 22.49
C GLU A 23 10.49 15.94 22.89
N LEU A 24 11.38 16.88 22.54
CA LEU A 24 12.81 16.74 22.82
C LEU A 24 13.18 17.10 24.27
N GLN A 25 12.39 17.94 24.95
CA GLN A 25 12.57 18.27 26.38
C GLN A 25 12.03 17.17 27.30
N GLU A 26 10.84 16.64 27.04
CA GLU A 26 10.20 15.58 27.82
C GLU A 26 10.88 14.23 27.58
N GLN A 27 11.36 13.99 26.36
CA GLN A 27 12.03 12.75 25.96
C GLN A 27 13.45 13.03 25.44
N PRO A 28 14.42 13.35 26.32
CA PRO A 28 15.78 13.62 25.91
C PRO A 28 16.39 12.40 25.23
N TYR A 29 17.01 12.63 24.07
CA TYR A 29 17.74 11.59 23.36
C TYR A 29 19.18 11.49 23.91
N PRO A 30 19.74 10.29 24.10
CA PRO A 30 21.12 10.14 24.57
C PRO A 30 22.08 10.99 23.73
N HIS A 31 22.99 11.70 24.39
CA HIS A 31 23.97 12.61 23.77
C HIS A 31 23.41 13.90 23.16
N ILE A 32 22.11 14.20 23.33
CA ILE A 32 21.48 15.42 22.84
C ILE A 32 20.81 16.14 24.00
N GLN A 33 21.06 17.44 24.14
CA GLN A 33 20.43 18.30 25.13
C GLN A 33 19.85 19.54 24.44
N LEU A 34 18.54 19.76 24.63
CA LEU A 34 17.85 20.93 24.12
C LEU A 34 17.59 21.91 25.27
N HIS A 35 18.00 23.17 25.08
CA HIS A 35 17.72 24.26 26.01
C HIS A 35 16.86 25.31 25.29
N VAL A 36 15.67 25.53 25.83
CA VAL A 36 14.67 26.46 25.30
C VAL A 36 14.57 27.66 26.22
N ASP A 37 14.61 28.86 25.64
CA ASP A 37 14.33 30.11 26.34
C ASP A 37 12.84 30.44 26.16
N GLU A 38 12.10 30.49 27.27
CA GLU A 38 10.66 30.79 27.26
C GLU A 38 10.33 32.16 26.66
N SER A 39 11.28 33.11 26.72
CA SER A 39 11.10 34.45 26.14
C SER A 39 11.20 34.46 24.61
N ASN A 40 11.90 33.48 24.02
CA ASN A 40 12.08 33.36 22.57
C ASN A 40 12.27 31.90 22.12
N ILE A 41 11.15 31.21 21.93
CA ILE A 41 11.12 29.82 21.44
C ILE A 41 11.62 29.64 19.99
N LEU A 42 11.80 30.74 19.22
CA LEU A 42 12.30 30.67 17.85
C LEU A 42 13.82 30.52 17.79
N LYS A 43 14.53 30.65 18.92
CA LYS A 43 15.98 30.46 18.99
C LYS A 43 16.34 29.62 20.20
N VAL A 44 16.83 28.41 19.95
CA VAL A 44 17.13 27.43 21.00
C VAL A 44 18.58 26.97 20.92
N CYS A 45 19.12 26.53 22.04
CA CYS A 45 20.46 25.97 22.13
C CYS A 45 20.36 24.43 22.08
N LEU A 46 21.11 23.82 21.17
CA LEU A 46 21.19 22.37 21.00
C LEU A 46 22.63 21.93 21.29
N VAL A 47 22.82 21.22 22.40
CA VAL A 47 24.13 20.73 22.83
C VAL A 47 24.23 19.25 22.49
N LEU A 48 25.18 18.92 21.61
CA LEU A 48 25.49 17.55 21.21
C LEU A 48 26.73 17.09 21.99
N THR A 49 26.74 15.84 22.42
CA THR A 49 27.90 15.22 23.09
C THR A 49 28.30 13.92 22.43
N PRO A 50 28.81 13.99 21.18
CA PRO A 50 29.12 12.81 20.39
C PRO A 50 30.22 11.96 21.06
N PRO A 51 30.11 10.62 21.08
CA PRO A 51 31.17 9.77 21.59
C PRO A 51 32.50 10.04 20.88
N GLY A 52 33.57 10.25 21.65
CA GLY A 52 34.89 10.51 21.07
C GLY A 52 35.17 11.96 20.65
N TRP A 53 34.20 12.88 20.84
CA TRP A 53 34.28 14.31 20.51
C TRP A 53 34.17 15.22 21.75
N ILE A 54 34.66 16.45 21.61
CA ILE A 54 34.30 17.53 22.55
C ILE A 54 32.80 17.83 22.43
N PRO A 55 32.12 18.30 23.51
CA PRO A 55 30.77 18.81 23.41
C PRO A 55 30.65 19.91 22.36
N ILE A 56 29.59 19.86 21.57
CA ILE A 56 29.33 20.78 20.48
C ILE A 56 28.07 21.56 20.81
N HIS A 57 28.18 22.88 20.91
CA HIS A 57 27.04 23.76 21.01
C HIS A 57 26.60 24.22 19.61
N LEU A 58 25.33 24.03 19.32
CA LEU A 58 24.65 24.52 18.12
C LEU A 58 23.56 25.51 18.52
N THR A 59 23.36 26.52 17.70
CA THR A 59 22.20 27.41 17.79
C THR A 59 21.24 27.05 16.66
N VAL A 60 19.99 26.78 17.04
CA VAL A 60 18.89 26.47 16.10
C VAL A 60 17.94 27.66 16.06
N MET A 61 17.69 28.18 14.87
CA MET A 61 16.79 29.31 14.62
C MET A 61 15.63 28.86 13.72
N PHE A 62 14.40 29.00 14.22
CA PHE A 62 13.20 28.60 13.50
C PHE A 62 12.62 29.77 12.71
N PRO A 63 12.36 29.61 11.40
CA PRO A 63 11.59 30.60 10.66
C PRO A 63 10.13 30.59 11.13
N PRO A 64 9.39 31.71 10.97
CA PRO A 64 7.95 31.77 11.29
C PRO A 64 7.11 30.71 10.56
N GLU A 65 7.57 30.24 9.41
CA GLU A 65 6.91 29.23 8.57
C GLU A 65 7.27 27.79 8.95
N TYR A 66 8.11 27.55 9.97
CA TYR A 66 8.44 26.19 10.42
C TYR A 66 7.16 25.37 10.71
N PRO A 67 7.03 24.12 10.23
CA PRO A 67 8.04 23.26 9.61
C PRO A 67 8.06 23.29 8.07
N LEU A 68 7.37 24.24 7.43
CA LEU A 68 7.34 24.33 5.97
C LEU A 68 8.71 24.71 5.40
N LEU A 69 9.48 25.48 6.17
CA LEU A 69 10.88 25.78 5.91
C LEU A 69 11.76 25.14 6.99
N ALA A 70 12.95 24.71 6.57
CA ALA A 70 13.96 24.17 7.47
C ALA A 70 14.38 25.20 8.52
N PRO A 71 14.74 24.78 9.74
CA PRO A 71 15.41 25.64 10.69
C PRO A 71 16.83 25.94 10.20
N TYR A 72 17.33 27.13 10.52
CA TYR A 72 18.72 27.47 10.33
C TYR A 72 19.53 26.96 11.52
N ILE A 73 20.54 26.13 11.28
CA ILE A 73 21.41 25.58 12.33
C ILE A 73 22.86 25.97 12.04
N HIS A 74 23.50 26.58 13.02
CA HIS A 74 24.93 26.88 12.96
C HIS A 74 25.65 26.33 14.20
N THR A 75 26.94 26.04 14.03
CA THR A 75 27.81 25.66 15.14
C THR A 75 28.39 26.88 15.83
N ASP A 76 28.33 26.91 17.15
CA ASP A 76 28.98 27.94 17.97
C ASP A 76 30.34 27.47 18.48
N THR A 77 30.50 26.15 18.66
CA THR A 77 31.78 25.51 18.92
C THR A 77 32.62 25.51 17.65
N TYR A 78 33.91 25.83 17.77
CA TYR A 78 34.82 25.83 16.63
C TYR A 78 35.18 24.39 16.25
N ILE A 79 34.84 23.99 15.03
CA ILE A 79 35.04 22.63 14.53
C ILE A 79 35.72 22.69 13.17
N SER A 80 36.87 22.03 13.05
CA SER A 80 37.48 21.74 11.76
C SER A 80 36.80 20.51 11.16
N HIS A 81 35.95 20.66 10.14
CA HIS A 81 35.27 19.53 9.51
C HIS A 81 35.02 19.80 8.01
N PRO A 82 35.13 18.80 7.11
CA PRO A 82 35.03 19.02 5.66
C PRO A 82 33.73 19.70 5.21
N ASN A 83 32.62 19.46 5.92
CA ASN A 83 31.31 20.02 5.63
C ASN A 83 30.88 21.11 6.62
N VAL A 84 31.83 21.72 7.34
CA VAL A 84 31.60 22.88 8.22
C VAL A 84 32.42 24.05 7.71
N PHE A 85 31.75 25.13 7.32
CA PHE A 85 32.37 26.32 6.74
C PHE A 85 32.20 27.50 7.69
N GLY A 86 33.21 27.78 8.52
CA GLY A 86 33.08 28.71 9.62
C GLY A 86 32.07 28.19 10.65
N ASN A 87 30.91 28.83 10.75
CA ASN A 87 29.78 28.38 11.58
C ASN A 87 28.68 27.65 10.79
N TYR A 88 28.74 27.66 9.45
CA TYR A 88 27.71 27.06 8.60
C TYR A 88 27.87 25.54 8.47
N LEU A 89 26.77 24.80 8.63
CA LEU A 89 26.71 23.35 8.46
C LEU A 89 26.20 23.01 7.06
N CYS A 90 27.00 22.36 6.22
CA CYS A 90 26.58 21.90 4.90
C CYS A 90 25.94 20.50 5.00
N ALA A 91 24.66 20.47 5.39
CA ALA A 91 23.84 19.26 5.44
C ALA A 91 22.65 19.37 4.48
N SER A 92 22.46 18.39 3.61
CA SER A 92 21.38 18.38 2.60
C SER A 92 20.00 18.55 3.24
N ILE A 93 19.78 17.93 4.41
CA ILE A 93 18.53 18.04 5.17
C ILE A 93 18.15 19.48 5.52
N LEU A 94 19.12 20.39 5.72
CA LEU A 94 18.87 21.78 6.10
C LEU A 94 18.88 22.75 4.91
N ASN A 95 19.63 22.42 3.86
CA ASN A 95 20.07 23.40 2.88
C ASN A 95 19.55 23.17 1.46
N THR A 96 18.89 22.05 1.17
CA THR A 96 18.32 21.80 -0.15
C THR A 96 16.80 21.66 -0.09
N ALA A 97 16.11 22.25 -1.08
CA ALA A 97 14.66 22.13 -1.20
C ALA A 97 14.20 20.67 -1.41
N ALA A 98 15.09 19.81 -1.92
CA ALA A 98 14.86 18.37 -2.05
C ALA A 98 15.16 17.59 -0.76
N GLY A 99 16.02 18.13 0.13
CA GLY A 99 16.48 17.46 1.34
C GLY A 99 15.60 17.71 2.56
N TRP A 100 14.93 18.88 2.65
CA TRP A 100 13.99 19.19 3.72
C TRP A 100 12.57 18.74 3.39
N THR A 101 11.91 18.11 4.37
CA THR A 101 10.47 17.85 4.31
C THR A 101 9.81 18.29 5.62
N PRO A 102 8.60 18.88 5.58
CA PRO A 102 7.84 19.21 6.79
C PRO A 102 7.47 17.98 7.63
N ALA A 103 7.73 16.77 7.11
CA ALA A 103 7.61 15.52 7.85
C ALA A 103 8.67 15.33 8.93
N TYR A 104 9.78 16.04 8.91
CA TYR A 104 10.79 15.90 9.96
C TYR A 104 10.35 16.52 11.28
N THR A 105 10.70 15.84 12.38
CA THR A 105 10.65 16.42 13.73
C THR A 105 11.97 17.07 14.10
N LEU A 106 11.95 17.98 15.07
CA LEU A 106 13.20 18.53 15.62
C LEU A 106 14.08 17.43 16.20
N LYS A 107 13.48 16.39 16.78
CA LYS A 107 14.18 15.21 17.29
C LYS A 107 14.92 14.47 16.18
N ASP A 108 14.25 14.20 15.06
CA ASP A 108 14.89 13.57 13.88
C ASP A 108 16.05 14.42 13.36
N VAL A 109 15.85 15.74 13.26
CA VAL A 109 16.90 16.68 12.84
C VAL A 109 18.07 16.67 13.81
N ALA A 110 17.83 16.68 15.12
CA ALA A 110 18.88 16.64 16.14
C ALA A 110 19.65 15.32 16.12
N ILE A 111 18.97 14.18 15.93
CA ILE A 111 19.60 12.86 15.77
C ILE A 111 20.46 12.85 14.49
N GLN A 112 19.97 13.44 13.40
CA GLN A 112 20.73 13.56 12.16
C GLN A 112 21.97 14.45 12.35
N MET A 113 21.87 15.54 13.12
CA MET A 113 23.03 16.39 13.45
C MET A 113 24.03 15.66 14.35
N LEU A 114 23.57 14.86 15.32
CA LEU A 114 24.46 13.98 16.09
C LEU A 114 25.17 12.99 15.16
N SER A 115 24.42 12.35 14.26
CA SER A 115 24.96 11.41 13.27
C SER A 115 26.01 12.06 12.37
N PHE A 116 25.79 13.31 11.95
CA PHE A 116 26.71 14.09 11.12
C PHE A 116 28.10 14.21 11.75
N PHE A 117 28.19 14.34 13.09
CA PHE A 117 29.48 14.38 13.79
C PHE A 117 29.99 12.99 14.19
N THR A 118 29.12 11.98 14.36
CA THR A 118 29.52 10.62 14.76
C THR A 118 29.87 9.68 13.61
N SER A 119 29.58 10.00 12.36
CA SER A 119 29.91 9.11 11.24
C SER A 119 31.42 8.89 11.12
N GLU A 120 31.84 7.68 10.77
CA GLU A 120 33.27 7.37 10.58
C GLU A 120 33.79 7.87 9.25
N THR A 121 32.89 7.93 8.28
CA THR A 121 33.15 8.36 6.92
C THR A 121 32.09 9.35 6.47
N LEU A 122 32.45 10.14 5.46
CA LEU A 122 31.56 11.10 4.83
C LEU A 122 31.80 11.09 3.33
N GLU A 123 30.73 10.98 2.54
CA GLU A 123 30.82 11.04 1.08
C GLU A 123 30.87 12.50 0.61
N GLN A 124 31.79 12.79 -0.30
CA GLN A 124 31.98 14.13 -0.86
C GLN A 124 31.35 14.20 -2.25
N ASP A 125 30.43 15.15 -2.40
CA ASP A 125 29.61 15.29 -3.59
C ASP A 125 30.37 15.85 -4.82
N HIS A 126 31.61 16.30 -4.64
CA HIS A 126 32.44 16.96 -5.66
C HIS A 126 33.65 16.13 -6.06
N GLY A 127 33.47 14.82 -6.22
CA GLY A 127 34.51 13.92 -6.75
C GLY A 127 35.64 13.59 -5.77
N GLY A 128 35.46 13.86 -4.47
CA GLY A 128 36.46 13.59 -3.42
C GLY A 128 36.46 12.17 -2.85
N GLY A 129 35.50 11.32 -3.25
CA GLY A 129 35.31 9.99 -2.67
C GLY A 129 34.88 10.04 -1.19
N THR A 130 35.03 8.91 -0.49
CA THR A 130 34.69 8.77 0.93
C THR A 130 35.84 9.27 1.81
N VAL A 131 35.61 10.33 2.61
CA VAL A 131 36.59 10.90 3.53
C VAL A 131 36.44 10.28 4.92
N SER A 132 37.54 9.81 5.52
CA SER A 132 37.52 9.35 6.92
C SER A 132 37.57 10.53 7.90
N LEU A 133 36.68 10.52 8.88
CA LEU A 133 36.61 11.55 9.93
C LEU A 133 37.48 11.24 11.15
N LEU A 134 38.29 10.16 11.12
CA LEU A 134 39.14 9.76 12.25
C LEU A 134 40.28 10.76 12.53
N SER A 135 40.94 11.28 11.49
CA SER A 135 41.98 12.31 11.63
C SER A 135 41.36 13.63 12.12
N VAL A 136 40.25 14.02 11.49
CA VAL A 136 39.45 15.19 11.85
C VAL A 136 39.10 15.19 13.35
N ARG A 137 38.65 14.05 13.89
CA ARG A 137 38.37 13.90 15.33
C ARG A 137 39.57 14.19 16.22
N ASN A 138 40.75 13.71 15.86
CA ASN A 138 41.95 13.90 16.66
C ASN A 138 42.39 15.37 16.66
N ASP A 139 42.32 16.02 15.50
CA ASP A 139 42.69 17.42 15.35
C ASP A 139 41.77 18.32 16.19
N ASN A 140 40.45 18.06 16.14
CA ASN A 140 39.46 18.83 16.91
C ASN A 140 39.64 18.72 18.43
N ARG A 141 40.25 17.64 18.96
CA ARG A 141 40.54 17.52 20.40
C ARG A 141 41.58 18.52 20.89
N GLN A 142 42.42 19.04 20.00
CA GLN A 142 43.49 19.98 20.32
C GLN A 142 43.13 21.43 19.97
N LEU A 143 41.99 21.66 19.32
CA LEU A 143 41.58 23.01 18.95
C LEU A 143 41.18 23.83 20.20
N PRO A 144 41.72 25.05 20.35
CA PRO A 144 41.29 25.93 21.42
C PRO A 144 39.83 26.33 21.21
N GLN A 145 39.04 26.24 22.28
CA GLN A 145 37.64 26.64 22.29
C GLN A 145 37.49 27.87 23.17
N SER A 146 36.68 28.83 22.73
CA SER A 146 36.47 30.11 23.45
C SER A 146 35.00 30.52 23.53
N PHE A 147 34.07 29.60 23.27
CA PHE A 147 32.64 29.89 23.25
C PHE A 147 31.97 29.54 24.57
N ASP A 148 31.39 30.55 25.22
CA ASP A 148 30.55 30.37 26.40
C ASP A 148 29.15 30.89 26.09
N CYS A 149 28.12 30.10 26.40
CA CYS A 149 26.73 30.47 26.19
C CYS A 149 26.08 30.88 27.51
N GLU A 150 25.59 32.12 27.58
CA GLU A 150 24.87 32.63 28.75
C GLU A 150 23.45 32.05 28.89
N ARG A 151 22.89 31.45 27.82
CA ARG A 151 21.51 30.95 27.81
C ARG A 151 21.35 29.55 28.37
N CYS A 152 22.27 28.66 28.00
CA CYS A 152 22.27 27.25 28.43
C CYS A 152 23.42 26.94 29.38
N GLU A 153 24.18 27.97 29.79
CA GLU A 153 25.37 27.86 30.64
C GLU A 153 26.47 26.94 30.07
N PHE A 154 26.40 26.66 28.75
CA PHE A 154 27.42 25.89 28.07
C PHE A 154 28.76 26.62 28.16
N LYS A 155 29.80 25.91 28.59
CA LYS A 155 31.17 26.42 28.60
C LYS A 155 32.04 25.55 27.72
N SER A 156 32.83 26.21 26.90
CA SER A 156 33.85 25.55 26.10
C SER A 156 34.91 24.91 27.01
N GLY A 157 34.85 23.59 27.14
CA GLY A 157 35.82 22.81 27.92
C GLY A 157 36.90 22.18 27.06
N THR A 158 38.01 21.77 27.68
CA THR A 158 39.03 20.97 27.00
C THR A 158 38.53 19.54 26.75
N TRP A 159 39.22 18.80 25.88
CA TRP A 159 38.98 17.36 25.73
C TRP A 159 39.08 16.59 27.07
N ALA A 160 39.93 17.03 27.99
CA ALA A 160 40.04 16.43 29.31
C ALA A 160 38.76 16.64 30.15
N ASP A 161 38.14 17.81 30.04
CA ASP A 161 36.87 18.14 30.70
C ASP A 161 35.72 17.33 30.10
N ALA A 162 35.69 17.22 28.77
CA ALA A 162 34.75 16.37 28.04
C ALA A 162 34.84 14.90 28.49
N LYS A 163 36.06 14.35 28.60
CA LYS A 163 36.30 12.97 29.04
C LYS A 163 35.91 12.74 30.49
N ARG A 164 36.14 13.74 31.36
CA ARG A 164 35.73 13.70 32.77
C ARG A 164 34.21 13.72 32.90
N ALA A 165 33.54 14.60 32.15
CA ALA A 165 32.08 14.67 32.09
C ALA A 165 31.46 13.37 31.53
N HIS A 166 32.03 12.80 30.48
CA HIS A 166 31.59 11.53 29.91
C HIS A 166 31.75 10.36 30.91
N ARG A 167 32.89 10.28 31.60
CA ARG A 167 33.11 9.27 32.65
C ARG A 167 32.11 9.42 33.80
N LYS A 168 31.83 10.67 34.21
CA LYS A 168 30.82 10.96 35.25
C LYS A 168 29.43 10.51 34.81
N ARG A 169 29.01 10.81 33.57
CA ARG A 169 27.71 10.36 33.02
C ARG A 169 27.62 8.85 32.90
N LEU A 170 28.69 8.17 32.50
CA LEU A 170 28.75 6.70 32.49
C LEU A 170 28.57 6.13 33.91
N GLN A 171 29.21 6.74 34.91
CA GLN A 171 29.03 6.35 36.31
C GLN A 171 27.60 6.61 36.80
N GLU A 172 27.00 7.75 36.44
CA GLU A 172 25.61 8.09 36.77
C GLU A 172 24.62 7.15 36.07
N ALA A 173 24.86 6.76 34.81
CA ALA A 173 24.03 5.81 34.06
C ALA A 173 24.12 4.38 34.61
N VAL A 174 25.33 3.91 34.93
CA VAL A 174 25.54 2.62 35.59
C VAL A 174 24.88 2.61 36.97
N ALA A 175 25.03 3.69 37.75
CA ALA A 175 24.36 3.82 39.05
C ALA A 175 22.83 3.83 38.93
N PHE A 176 22.27 4.41 37.86
CA PHE A 176 20.84 4.39 37.60
C PHE A 176 20.35 2.99 37.20
N GLU A 177 21.07 2.28 36.33
CA GLU A 177 20.76 0.88 35.99
C GLU A 177 20.89 -0.05 37.20
N GLU A 178 21.92 0.13 38.03
CA GLU A 178 22.10 -0.59 39.28
C GLU A 178 20.99 -0.28 40.29
N ALA A 179 20.55 0.98 40.40
CA ALA A 179 19.42 1.37 41.24
C ALA A 179 18.08 0.80 40.73
N ALA A 180 17.86 0.77 39.40
CA ALA A 180 16.69 0.16 38.78
C ALA A 180 16.69 -1.37 38.95
N ALA A 181 17.84 -2.01 38.85
CA ALA A 181 18.01 -3.45 39.11
C ALA A 181 17.86 -3.79 40.60
N ALA A 182 18.30 -2.91 41.50
CA ALA A 182 18.12 -3.04 42.95
C ALA A 182 16.67 -2.79 43.40
N ALA A 183 15.88 -2.05 42.61
CA ALA A 183 14.45 -1.83 42.81
C ALA A 183 13.56 -3.00 42.33
N ALA A 184 14.10 -4.22 42.25
CA ALA A 184 13.31 -5.42 42.01
C ALA A 184 12.22 -5.55 43.08
N PRO A 185 10.93 -5.65 42.71
CA PRO A 185 9.87 -5.71 43.70
C PRO A 185 9.97 -6.99 44.52
N ALA A 186 9.72 -6.87 45.83
CA ALA A 186 9.55 -8.01 46.72
C ALA A 186 8.53 -9.01 46.13
N LYS A 187 8.82 -10.32 46.26
CA LYS A 187 7.95 -11.40 45.74
C LYS A 187 6.49 -11.13 46.12
N PRO A 188 5.58 -10.91 45.15
CA PRO A 188 4.19 -10.63 45.48
C PRO A 188 3.54 -11.87 46.10
N ALA A 189 2.70 -11.65 47.12
CA ALA A 189 1.82 -12.68 47.64
C ALA A 189 0.97 -13.26 46.49
N HIS A 190 0.74 -14.58 46.51
CA HIS A 190 0.14 -15.35 45.41
C HIS A 190 -1.26 -14.84 44.94
N HIS A 191 -1.92 -13.98 45.73
CA HIS A 191 -3.23 -13.40 45.45
C HIS A 191 -3.22 -12.18 44.51
N SER A 192 -2.17 -11.34 44.47
CA SER A 192 -2.20 -10.09 43.66
C SER A 192 -2.02 -10.36 42.15
N ARG A 193 -1.34 -11.45 41.78
CA ARG A 193 -1.20 -11.89 40.39
C ARG A 193 -2.54 -12.23 39.73
N GLN A 194 -3.53 -12.70 40.49
CA GLN A 194 -4.82 -13.11 39.93
C GLN A 194 -5.63 -11.91 39.40
N TYR A 195 -5.58 -10.75 40.05
CA TYR A 195 -6.36 -9.59 39.62
C TYR A 195 -5.74 -8.87 38.42
N LEU A 196 -4.42 -8.78 38.35
CA LEU A 196 -3.71 -8.24 37.17
C LEU A 196 -3.96 -9.12 35.94
N THR A 197 -3.86 -10.44 36.07
CA THR A 197 -4.13 -11.34 34.93
C THR A 197 -5.60 -11.35 34.50
N GLN A 198 -6.53 -10.93 35.37
CA GLN A 198 -7.96 -10.81 35.09
C GLN A 198 -8.39 -9.41 34.61
N MET A 199 -7.49 -8.42 34.56
CA MET A 199 -7.85 -7.06 34.15
C MET A 199 -8.45 -7.06 32.73
N PRO A 200 -9.59 -6.41 32.47
CA PRO A 200 -10.16 -6.32 31.12
C PRO A 200 -9.19 -5.74 30.09
N ALA A 201 -9.29 -6.20 28.84
CA ALA A 201 -8.39 -5.78 27.77
C ALA A 201 -8.52 -4.27 27.49
N GLU A 202 -9.72 -3.71 27.64
CA GLU A 202 -10.07 -2.32 27.39
C GLU A 202 -9.33 -1.37 28.36
N ILE A 203 -9.20 -1.78 29.62
CA ILE A 203 -8.45 -1.01 30.63
C ILE A 203 -6.96 -1.06 30.31
N LEU A 204 -6.44 -2.24 29.95
CA LEU A 204 -5.04 -2.38 29.53
C LEU A 204 -4.74 -1.56 28.28
N LEU A 205 -5.65 -1.52 27.31
CA LEU A 205 -5.52 -0.70 26.10
C LEU A 205 -5.53 0.80 26.44
N THR A 206 -6.34 1.23 27.41
CA THR A 206 -6.33 2.62 27.88
C THR A 206 -5.00 2.99 28.55
N ILE A 207 -4.43 2.07 29.35
CA ILE A 207 -3.09 2.26 29.93
C ILE A 207 -2.05 2.31 28.81
N ILE A 208 -2.06 1.33 27.91
CA ILE A 208 -1.17 1.24 26.75
C ILE A 208 -1.19 2.52 25.93
N ASP A 209 -2.38 3.09 25.65
CA ASP A 209 -2.53 4.31 24.87
C ASP A 209 -1.80 5.51 25.49
N THR A 210 -1.71 5.56 26.83
CA THR A 210 -0.96 6.60 27.56
C THR A 210 0.55 6.36 27.65
N LEU A 211 1.03 5.14 27.37
CA LEU A 211 2.46 4.83 27.50
C LEU A 211 3.26 5.31 26.30
N GLU A 212 4.45 5.86 26.54
CA GLU A 212 5.39 6.19 25.47
C GLU A 212 5.99 4.93 24.82
N PHE A 213 6.61 5.06 23.64
CA PHE A 213 7.12 3.88 22.91
C PHE A 213 8.16 3.07 23.70
N ARG A 214 9.05 3.73 24.45
CA ARG A 214 10.03 3.05 25.31
C ARG A 214 9.34 2.24 26.40
N ASP A 215 8.44 2.88 27.13
CA ASP A 215 7.76 2.26 28.27
C ASP A 215 6.75 1.20 27.80
N LEU A 216 6.14 1.40 26.62
CA LEU A 216 5.33 0.41 25.92
C LEU A 216 6.15 -0.84 25.59
N THR A 217 7.36 -0.66 25.06
CA THR A 217 8.26 -1.77 24.72
C THR A 217 8.72 -2.50 25.99
N ALA A 218 9.09 -1.76 27.04
CA ALA A 218 9.44 -2.34 28.32
C ALA A 218 8.25 -3.11 28.94
N PHE A 219 7.04 -2.57 28.84
CA PHE A 219 5.83 -3.22 29.36
C PHE A 219 5.46 -4.48 28.57
N ALA A 220 5.60 -4.44 27.24
CA ALA A 220 5.44 -5.61 26.38
C ALA A 220 6.44 -6.72 26.71
N GLN A 221 7.70 -6.38 26.97
CA GLN A 221 8.74 -7.32 27.40
C GLN A 221 8.46 -7.89 28.79
N ALA A 222 7.95 -7.06 29.71
CA ALA A 222 7.64 -7.48 31.08
C ALA A 222 6.38 -8.37 31.15
N TRP A 223 5.42 -8.20 30.24
CA TRP A 223 4.15 -8.93 30.28
C TRP A 223 3.63 -9.33 28.89
N THR A 224 3.66 -10.64 28.61
CA THR A 224 3.25 -11.20 27.32
C THR A 224 1.83 -10.85 26.91
N ARG A 225 0.88 -10.74 27.85
CA ARG A 225 -0.51 -10.34 27.54
C ARG A 225 -0.59 -8.93 26.95
N VAL A 226 0.26 -8.02 27.43
CA VAL A 226 0.37 -6.67 26.88
C VAL A 226 1.01 -6.71 25.50
N SER A 227 2.06 -7.51 25.31
CA SER A 227 2.65 -7.72 23.98
C SER A 227 1.61 -8.27 22.98
N ASP A 228 0.78 -9.22 23.40
CA ASP A 228 -0.29 -9.79 22.59
C ASP A 228 -1.34 -8.73 22.26
N LEU A 229 -1.73 -7.89 23.23
CA LEU A 229 -2.69 -6.80 23.03
C LEU A 229 -2.15 -5.72 22.08
N ILE A 230 -0.88 -5.34 22.21
CA ILE A 230 -0.22 -4.37 21.31
C ILE A 230 -0.27 -4.86 19.87
N ALA A 231 0.02 -6.16 19.66
CA ALA A 231 -0.02 -6.78 18.34
C ALA A 231 -1.45 -6.96 17.82
N GLN A 232 -2.40 -7.38 18.67
CA GLN A 232 -3.80 -7.62 18.27
C GLN A 232 -4.56 -6.33 17.97
N ALA A 233 -4.24 -5.24 18.68
CA ALA A 233 -4.87 -3.94 18.49
C ALA A 233 -4.05 -3.01 17.56
N ASP A 234 -2.98 -3.52 16.94
CA ASP A 234 -2.10 -2.78 16.02
C ASP A 234 -1.65 -1.40 16.56
N ILE A 235 -1.34 -1.33 17.86
CA ILE A 235 -1.12 -0.06 18.57
C ILE A 235 0.01 0.76 17.94
N VAL A 236 1.09 0.10 17.52
CA VAL A 236 2.22 0.78 16.87
C VAL A 236 1.76 1.44 15.57
N ARG A 237 1.02 0.72 14.72
CA ARG A 237 0.49 1.24 13.46
C ARG A 237 -0.49 2.39 13.71
N LEU A 238 -1.40 2.26 14.68
CA LEU A 238 -2.36 3.32 15.01
C LEU A 238 -1.69 4.63 15.45
N ARG A 239 -0.54 4.54 16.13
CA ARG A 239 0.25 5.72 16.53
C ARG A 239 0.94 6.41 15.35
N GLU A 240 1.25 5.67 14.30
CA GLU A 240 1.83 6.21 13.05
C GLU A 240 0.80 6.95 12.20
N LEU A 241 -0.51 6.78 12.46
CA LEU A 241 -1.60 7.44 11.75
C LEU A 241 -1.78 8.90 12.19
N GLN A 242 -0.83 9.73 11.77
CA GLN A 242 -0.78 11.15 12.05
C GLN A 242 -0.52 11.96 10.79
N CYS A 243 -0.92 13.23 10.79
CA CYS A 243 -0.55 14.15 9.74
C CYS A 243 0.98 14.26 9.66
N PHE A 244 1.57 14.04 8.49
CA PHE A 244 3.02 14.07 8.33
C PHE A 244 3.61 15.42 8.76
N CYS A 245 2.92 16.54 8.48
CA CYS A 245 3.38 17.89 8.79
C CYS A 245 3.01 18.36 10.20
N THR A 246 1.73 18.31 10.59
CA THR A 246 1.28 18.84 11.88
C THR A 246 1.47 17.87 13.04
N LYS A 247 1.78 16.59 12.75
CA LYS A 247 1.86 15.48 13.72
C LYS A 247 0.58 15.24 14.52
N ALA A 248 -0.54 15.82 14.07
CA ALA A 248 -1.83 15.59 14.70
C ALA A 248 -2.36 14.20 14.33
N SER A 249 -2.75 13.41 15.33
CA SER A 249 -3.32 12.08 15.12
C SER A 249 -4.77 12.13 14.61
N PHE A 250 -5.24 11.02 14.04
CA PHE A 250 -6.62 10.87 13.56
C PHE A 250 -7.69 11.04 14.64
N ASN A 251 -7.32 10.97 15.92
CA ASN A 251 -8.24 11.17 17.04
C ASN A 251 -8.69 12.62 17.21
N ILE A 252 -7.83 13.57 16.82
CA ILE A 252 -8.05 15.01 17.02
C ILE A 252 -8.10 15.81 15.72
N ALA A 253 -7.66 15.22 14.60
CA ALA A 253 -7.62 15.88 13.30
C ALA A 253 -8.33 15.07 12.22
N LYS A 254 -8.97 15.79 11.30
CA LYS A 254 -9.49 15.22 10.06
C LYS A 254 -8.32 14.88 9.14
N LEU A 255 -7.88 13.63 9.15
CA LEU A 255 -6.85 13.12 8.23
C LEU A 255 -7.41 12.65 6.88
N GLY A 256 -6.60 12.81 5.85
CA GLY A 256 -6.84 12.42 4.47
C GLY A 256 -5.53 12.37 3.71
N VAL A 257 -5.59 12.32 2.38
CA VAL A 257 -4.41 12.25 1.50
C VAL A 257 -4.48 13.33 0.43
N GLY A 258 -3.31 13.81 0.02
CA GLY A 258 -3.19 14.71 -1.12
C GLY A 258 -3.41 13.96 -2.43
N VAL A 259 -4.26 14.48 -3.32
CA VAL A 259 -4.58 13.89 -4.63
C VAL A 259 -4.13 14.82 -5.75
N SER A 260 -3.23 14.31 -6.59
CA SER A 260 -2.85 14.90 -7.88
C SER A 260 -3.80 14.43 -8.97
N LEU A 261 -4.06 15.34 -9.91
CA LEU A 261 -4.85 15.07 -11.10
C LEU A 261 -4.00 15.50 -12.29
N ASP A 262 -3.28 14.54 -12.85
CA ASP A 262 -2.33 14.77 -13.92
C ASP A 262 -2.94 14.36 -15.27
N GLY A 263 -2.68 15.13 -16.33
CA GLY A 263 -3.22 14.90 -17.68
C GLY A 263 -4.11 16.04 -18.22
N LYS A 264 -4.44 15.99 -19.53
CA LYS A 264 -5.32 16.96 -20.22
C LYS A 264 -6.55 16.26 -20.80
N GLY A 265 -7.72 16.89 -20.71
CA GLY A 265 -8.97 16.39 -21.29
C GLY A 265 -9.60 15.23 -20.49
N ALA A 266 -10.09 14.20 -21.20
CA ALA A 266 -10.76 13.03 -20.61
C ALA A 266 -9.82 11.96 -20.02
N ASN A 267 -8.49 12.14 -20.13
CA ASN A 267 -7.45 11.20 -19.70
C ASN A 267 -6.67 11.72 -18.48
N LYS A 268 -7.37 12.23 -17.46
CA LYS A 268 -6.72 12.65 -16.21
C LYS A 268 -6.50 11.43 -15.31
N SER A 269 -5.26 11.11 -14.97
CA SER A 269 -4.92 10.11 -13.97
C SER A 269 -5.20 10.66 -12.57
N ILE A 270 -5.66 9.78 -11.68
CA ILE A 270 -5.88 10.13 -10.27
C ILE A 270 -4.74 9.53 -9.46
N GLU A 271 -3.92 10.39 -8.87
CA GLU A 271 -2.68 9.98 -8.21
C GLU A 271 -2.60 10.52 -6.78
N SER A 272 -1.95 9.78 -5.88
CA SER A 272 -1.68 10.21 -4.52
C SER A 272 -0.51 9.42 -3.98
N GLU A 273 0.36 10.05 -3.19
CA GLU A 273 1.40 9.34 -2.44
C GLU A 273 0.88 8.69 -1.15
N PHE A 274 -0.41 8.87 -0.82
CA PHE A 274 -1.03 8.36 0.41
C PHE A 274 -0.34 8.79 1.72
N ASP A 275 0.42 9.90 1.66
CA ASP A 275 0.98 10.53 2.86
C ASP A 275 -0.16 11.24 3.62
N LEU A 276 -0.40 10.84 4.87
CA LEU A 276 -1.50 11.39 5.67
C LEU A 276 -1.32 12.89 5.94
N LEU A 277 -2.30 13.68 5.53
CA LEU A 277 -2.35 15.12 5.68
C LEU A 277 -3.65 15.51 6.39
N SER A 278 -3.56 16.39 7.39
CA SER A 278 -4.73 16.96 8.03
C SER A 278 -5.43 17.98 7.12
N GLU A 279 -6.74 18.10 7.27
CA GLU A 279 -7.53 19.15 6.59
C GLU A 279 -6.96 20.54 6.88
N GLU A 280 -6.54 20.82 8.12
CA GLU A 280 -5.90 22.09 8.48
C GLU A 280 -4.55 22.28 7.78
N GLY A 281 -3.75 21.21 7.66
CA GLY A 281 -2.50 21.24 6.90
C GLY A 281 -2.74 21.58 5.42
N PHE A 282 -3.78 21.02 4.82
CA PHE A 282 -4.15 21.33 3.44
C PHE A 282 -4.76 22.73 3.30
N GLY A 283 -5.83 23.02 4.04
CA GLY A 283 -6.65 24.22 3.88
C GLY A 283 -6.02 25.48 4.48
N LYS A 284 -5.47 25.39 5.70
CA LYS A 284 -4.97 26.55 6.45
C LYS A 284 -3.47 26.78 6.24
N LEU A 285 -2.66 25.72 6.29
CA LEU A 285 -1.21 25.83 6.05
C LEU A 285 -0.86 25.89 4.55
N GLY A 286 -1.78 25.48 3.66
CA GLY A 286 -1.58 25.55 2.21
C GLY A 286 -0.63 24.48 1.67
N ILE A 287 -0.51 23.33 2.35
CA ILE A 287 0.39 22.25 1.93
C ILE A 287 -0.12 21.63 0.63
N ARG A 288 0.73 21.60 -0.40
CA ARG A 288 0.44 21.07 -1.75
C ARG A 288 1.50 20.11 -2.27
N LYS A 289 2.43 19.69 -1.42
CA LYS A 289 3.51 18.76 -1.75
C LYS A 289 3.51 17.59 -0.78
N SER A 290 3.73 16.39 -1.30
CA SER A 290 3.88 15.16 -0.52
C SER A 290 5.19 15.18 0.27
N VAL A 291 5.45 14.15 1.08
CA VAL A 291 6.71 14.01 1.82
C VAL A 291 7.91 13.98 0.85
N HIS A 292 7.71 13.45 -0.35
CA HIS A 292 8.70 13.32 -1.43
C HIS A 292 8.65 14.49 -2.44
N GLY A 293 7.93 15.57 -2.13
CA GLY A 293 7.89 16.77 -2.98
C GLY A 293 6.95 16.67 -4.19
N ILE A 294 6.12 15.63 -4.28
CA ILE A 294 5.16 15.47 -5.39
C ILE A 294 3.98 16.40 -5.17
N ASN A 295 3.67 17.19 -6.20
CA ASN A 295 2.57 18.15 -6.15
C ASN A 295 1.22 17.44 -6.11
N PHE A 296 0.29 18.01 -5.36
CA PHE A 296 -1.12 17.63 -5.39
C PHE A 296 -2.00 18.86 -5.23
N SER A 297 -3.21 18.80 -5.79
CA SER A 297 -4.13 19.94 -5.83
C SER A 297 -5.39 19.73 -4.99
N HIS A 298 -5.70 18.49 -4.64
CA HIS A 298 -6.91 18.11 -3.91
C HIS A 298 -6.55 17.42 -2.59
N TRP A 299 -7.50 17.37 -1.66
CA TRP A 299 -7.40 16.62 -0.41
C TRP A 299 -8.61 15.71 -0.29
N LEU A 300 -8.36 14.43 -0.06
CA LEU A 300 -9.38 13.39 0.06
C LEU A 300 -9.32 12.79 1.47
N PRO A 301 -10.34 13.00 2.33
CA PRO A 301 -10.38 12.34 3.63
C PRO A 301 -10.48 10.82 3.48
N LEU A 302 -9.80 10.09 4.36
CA LEU A 302 -9.83 8.62 4.39
C LEU A 302 -10.63 8.11 5.59
N PRO A 303 -11.37 7.00 5.47
CA PRO A 303 -11.93 6.32 6.64
C PRO A 303 -10.84 5.59 7.41
N ILE A 304 -10.47 6.11 8.59
CA ILE A 304 -9.46 5.49 9.46
C ILE A 304 -10.12 4.67 10.57
N SER A 305 -11.09 5.27 11.26
CA SER A 305 -11.88 4.62 12.32
C SER A 305 -13.34 5.02 12.19
N GLN A 306 -14.26 4.32 12.86
CA GLN A 306 -15.68 4.69 12.82
C GLN A 306 -15.93 6.12 13.29
N ARG A 307 -15.24 6.55 14.37
CA ARG A 307 -15.32 7.92 14.89
C ARG A 307 -14.80 8.93 13.87
N HIS A 308 -13.66 8.63 13.24
CA HIS A 308 -13.05 9.53 12.26
C HIS A 308 -13.90 9.61 10.99
N TRP A 309 -14.40 8.49 10.47
CA TRP A 309 -15.31 8.45 9.32
C TRP A 309 -16.59 9.26 9.56
N ALA A 310 -17.18 9.17 10.76
CA ALA A 310 -18.36 9.97 11.12
C ALA A 310 -18.10 11.49 11.01
N GLN A 311 -16.86 11.94 11.23
CA GLN A 311 -16.47 13.34 11.11
C GLN A 311 -16.20 13.77 9.66
N VAL A 312 -15.72 12.87 8.80
CA VAL A 312 -15.21 13.23 7.47
C VAL A 312 -16.07 12.74 6.30
N ARG A 313 -17.05 11.87 6.51
CA ARG A 313 -17.87 11.28 5.42
C ARG A 313 -18.59 12.32 4.55
N GLY A 314 -19.02 13.44 5.14
CA GLY A 314 -19.64 14.54 4.41
C GLY A 314 -18.63 15.20 3.47
N ASP A 315 -17.45 15.52 4.00
CA ASP A 315 -16.33 16.07 3.24
C ASP A 315 -15.89 15.09 2.13
N ALA A 316 -15.84 13.78 2.43
CA ALA A 316 -15.46 12.74 1.48
C ALA A 316 -16.35 12.74 0.24
N LYS A 317 -17.68 12.78 0.41
CA LYS A 317 -18.64 12.82 -0.70
C LYS A 317 -18.41 14.05 -1.58
N VAL A 318 -18.28 15.23 -0.96
CA VAL A 318 -18.05 16.50 -1.67
C VAL A 318 -16.72 16.46 -2.44
N LYS A 319 -15.64 15.96 -1.81
CA LYS A 319 -14.32 15.90 -2.44
C LYS A 319 -14.25 14.91 -3.60
N LEU A 320 -14.91 13.76 -3.48
CA LEU A 320 -15.03 12.80 -4.58
C LEU A 320 -15.79 13.39 -5.77
N THR A 321 -16.88 14.12 -5.52
CA THR A 321 -17.61 14.82 -6.59
C THR A 321 -16.71 15.86 -7.27
N GLN A 322 -15.98 16.69 -6.51
CA GLN A 322 -15.04 17.68 -7.05
C GLN A 322 -13.94 17.03 -7.90
N ILE A 323 -13.36 15.92 -7.42
CA ILE A 323 -12.35 15.16 -8.16
C ILE A 323 -12.96 14.59 -9.45
N GLY A 324 -14.16 14.02 -9.40
CA GLY A 324 -14.85 13.45 -10.56
C GLY A 324 -15.20 14.48 -11.63
N GLU A 325 -15.69 15.65 -11.22
CA GLU A 325 -15.95 16.78 -12.11
C GLU A 325 -14.65 17.23 -12.81
N TYR A 326 -13.56 17.37 -12.05
CA TYR A 326 -12.28 17.80 -12.58
C TYR A 326 -11.66 16.75 -13.50
N ALA A 327 -11.78 15.46 -13.17
CA ALA A 327 -11.24 14.34 -13.96
C ALA A 327 -11.98 14.10 -15.29
N GLY A 328 -13.03 14.88 -15.60
CA GLY A 328 -13.83 14.66 -16.81
C GLY A 328 -14.71 13.40 -16.72
N LEU A 329 -14.88 12.84 -15.53
CA LEU A 329 -15.79 11.72 -15.29
C LEU A 329 -17.27 12.19 -15.25
N GLY A 330 -17.55 13.49 -15.28
CA GLY A 330 -18.90 14.07 -15.34
C GLY A 330 -19.65 13.99 -14.00
N ARG A 331 -20.99 14.13 -14.02
CA ARG A 331 -21.88 13.86 -12.85
C ARG A 331 -21.98 12.36 -12.54
N ARG A 332 -20.86 11.65 -12.54
CA ARG A 332 -20.83 10.22 -12.28
C ARG A 332 -20.83 9.95 -10.77
N PRO A 333 -21.43 8.83 -10.32
CA PRO A 333 -21.52 8.51 -8.91
C PRO A 333 -20.12 8.31 -8.31
N THR A 334 -19.99 8.50 -7.00
CA THR A 334 -18.75 8.30 -6.22
C THR A 334 -17.99 7.02 -6.58
N ILE A 335 -18.72 5.95 -6.91
CA ILE A 335 -18.15 4.66 -7.31
C ILE A 335 -17.22 4.74 -8.53
N ASP A 336 -17.48 5.64 -9.48
CA ASP A 336 -16.70 5.73 -10.72
C ASP A 336 -15.35 6.41 -10.48
N VAL A 337 -15.31 7.39 -9.58
CA VAL A 337 -14.08 8.07 -9.16
C VAL A 337 -13.19 7.10 -8.39
N LEU A 338 -13.76 6.36 -7.44
CA LEU A 338 -13.04 5.34 -6.68
C LEU A 338 -12.57 4.20 -7.60
N ALA A 339 -13.38 3.76 -8.55
CA ALA A 339 -13.00 2.73 -9.52
C ALA A 339 -11.85 3.18 -10.42
N ALA A 340 -11.87 4.42 -10.92
CA ALA A 340 -10.77 4.98 -11.68
C ALA A 340 -9.48 5.05 -10.85
N PHE A 341 -9.57 5.58 -9.63
CA PHE A 341 -8.42 5.75 -8.76
C PHE A 341 -7.80 4.41 -8.34
N MET A 342 -8.64 3.43 -7.94
CA MET A 342 -8.19 2.08 -7.62
C MET A 342 -7.54 1.41 -8.84
N ASN A 343 -8.14 1.55 -10.03
CA ASN A 343 -7.58 1.00 -11.26
C ASN A 343 -6.19 1.59 -11.59
N ASP A 344 -6.01 2.91 -11.45
CA ASP A 344 -4.74 3.59 -11.73
C ASP A 344 -3.60 3.11 -10.81
N ILE A 345 -3.90 2.74 -9.56
CA ILE A 345 -2.91 2.14 -8.65
C ILE A 345 -2.45 0.78 -9.21
N VAL A 346 -3.37 -0.09 -9.63
CA VAL A 346 -3.01 -1.43 -10.13
C VAL A 346 -2.27 -1.34 -11.47
N VAL A 347 -2.67 -0.42 -12.35
CA VAL A 347 -1.97 -0.18 -13.62
C VAL A 347 -0.53 0.25 -13.36
N ARG A 348 -0.29 1.20 -12.44
CA ARG A 348 1.07 1.66 -12.09
C ARG A 348 1.89 0.55 -11.46
N LEU A 349 1.33 -0.21 -10.52
CA LEU A 349 2.00 -1.35 -9.89
C LEU A 349 2.52 -2.35 -10.94
N ASN A 350 1.79 -2.56 -12.04
CA ASN A 350 2.17 -3.51 -13.08
C ASN A 350 3.18 -2.98 -14.10
N LYS A 351 3.21 -1.67 -14.38
CA LYS A 351 4.23 -1.07 -15.26
C LYS A 351 5.66 -1.32 -14.75
N HIS A 352 5.87 -1.29 -13.43
CA HIS A 352 7.17 -1.52 -12.81
C HIS A 352 7.70 -2.96 -12.89
N VAL A 353 6.84 -3.93 -13.20
CA VAL A 353 7.26 -5.33 -13.35
C VAL A 353 7.82 -5.60 -14.76
N GLU A 354 7.57 -4.72 -15.73
CA GLU A 354 8.00 -4.89 -17.13
C GLU A 354 9.23 -4.05 -17.50
N GLU A 355 9.46 -2.93 -16.82
CA GLU A 355 10.73 -2.25 -16.91
C GLU A 355 11.78 -3.10 -16.18
N PRO A 356 12.82 -3.65 -16.87
CA PRO A 356 13.98 -4.12 -16.13
C PRO A 356 14.38 -2.95 -15.26
N ALA A 357 14.55 -3.18 -13.95
CA ALA A 357 15.19 -2.21 -13.09
C ALA A 357 16.36 -1.70 -13.91
N ARG A 358 16.29 -0.44 -14.38
CA ARG A 358 17.49 0.16 -14.93
C ARG A 358 18.47 -0.12 -13.81
N PRO A 359 19.62 -0.77 -14.07
CA PRO A 359 20.72 -0.56 -13.16
C PRO A 359 20.65 0.93 -12.88
N GLN A 360 20.69 1.32 -11.61
CA GLN A 360 21.07 2.67 -11.30
C GLN A 360 22.47 2.76 -11.90
N ALA A 361 22.52 2.97 -13.22
CA ALA A 361 23.67 3.36 -13.93
C ALA A 361 23.97 4.60 -13.14
N ALA A 362 25.08 4.55 -12.40
CA ALA A 362 25.90 5.71 -12.31
C ALA A 362 25.83 6.31 -13.71
N ALA A 363 24.95 7.29 -13.89
CA ALA A 363 24.97 8.15 -15.03
C ALA A 363 26.29 8.84 -14.80
N TRP A 364 27.37 8.20 -15.27
CA TRP A 364 28.66 8.83 -15.37
C TRP A 364 28.35 10.10 -16.13
N PRO A 365 28.56 11.28 -15.53
CA PRO A 365 28.13 12.51 -16.16
C PRO A 365 28.91 12.59 -17.47
N THR A 366 28.19 12.46 -18.58
CA THR A 366 28.70 12.89 -19.87
C THR A 366 29.06 14.36 -19.69
N TRP A 367 30.27 14.70 -20.16
CA TRP A 367 30.98 15.98 -20.03
C TRP A 367 30.18 17.26 -20.37
N ASP A 368 28.94 17.15 -20.86
CA ASP A 368 28.09 18.26 -21.28
C ASP A 368 27.24 18.91 -20.15
N MET A 369 27.35 18.49 -18.88
CA MET A 369 26.70 19.17 -17.75
C MET A 369 27.61 20.19 -17.06
N LEU A 370 27.98 21.23 -17.80
CA LEU A 370 28.56 22.47 -17.24
C LEU A 370 27.49 23.58 -17.16
N ASP A 371 26.22 23.21 -16.95
CA ASP A 371 25.12 24.17 -16.83
C ASP A 371 24.65 24.29 -15.36
N PRO A 372 25.00 25.38 -14.65
CA PRO A 372 24.55 25.65 -13.28
C PRO A 372 23.04 25.85 -13.14
N TRP A 373 22.31 25.85 -14.26
CA TRP A 373 20.86 25.98 -14.34
C TRP A 373 20.14 24.65 -14.58
N ALA A 374 20.85 23.52 -14.60
CA ALA A 374 20.24 22.20 -14.75
C ALA A 374 19.27 21.92 -13.58
N GLU A 375 18.00 21.71 -13.90
CA GLU A 375 16.97 21.45 -12.91
C GLU A 375 17.30 20.19 -12.08
N PRO A 376 17.04 20.20 -10.75
CA PRO A 376 17.20 19.00 -9.93
C PRO A 376 16.34 17.86 -10.50
N PRO A 377 16.76 16.58 -10.32
CA PRO A 377 15.98 15.45 -10.80
C PRO A 377 14.55 15.54 -10.26
N ALA A 378 13.58 15.29 -11.15
CA ALA A 378 12.17 15.40 -10.81
C ALA A 378 11.84 14.47 -9.62
N PRO A 379 10.99 14.90 -8.68
CA PRO A 379 10.60 14.09 -7.54
C PRO A 379 9.99 12.75 -8.01
N GLU A 380 10.54 11.64 -7.54
CA GLU A 380 10.10 10.30 -7.91
C GLU A 380 9.06 9.77 -6.92
N SER A 381 8.01 9.13 -7.45
CA SER A 381 6.93 8.56 -6.65
C SER A 381 7.37 7.27 -5.96
N THR A 382 7.09 7.17 -4.67
CA THR A 382 7.42 5.97 -3.88
C THR A 382 6.50 4.79 -4.16
N LEU A 383 5.31 5.06 -4.71
CA LEU A 383 4.42 4.02 -5.23
C LEU A 383 5.03 3.24 -6.39
N ARG A 384 6.08 3.77 -7.02
CA ARG A 384 6.81 3.12 -8.13
C ARG A 384 7.79 2.05 -7.66
N HIS A 385 8.24 2.09 -6.41
CA HIS A 385 9.36 1.27 -5.93
C HIS A 385 9.01 0.31 -4.78
N ALA A 386 7.86 0.47 -4.10
CA ALA A 386 7.47 -0.38 -2.96
C ALA A 386 6.06 -0.99 -3.13
N SER A 387 6.00 -2.29 -3.43
CA SER A 387 4.76 -3.07 -3.58
C SER A 387 3.82 -2.96 -2.36
N GLU A 388 4.39 -2.83 -1.16
CA GLU A 388 3.63 -2.71 0.09
C GLU A 388 2.81 -1.41 0.15
N LYS A 389 3.43 -0.26 -0.15
CA LYS A 389 2.75 1.05 -0.14
C LYS A 389 1.61 1.09 -1.17
N ALA A 390 1.81 0.48 -2.33
CA ALA A 390 0.77 0.37 -3.37
C ALA A 390 -0.43 -0.49 -2.92
N ILE A 391 -0.17 -1.62 -2.27
CA ILE A 391 -1.23 -2.50 -1.72
C ILE A 391 -1.98 -1.79 -0.58
N GLU A 392 -1.27 -1.13 0.33
CA GLU A 392 -1.87 -0.34 1.40
C GLU A 392 -2.75 0.79 0.85
N SER A 393 -2.28 1.49 -0.17
CA SER A 393 -3.04 2.54 -0.86
C SER A 393 -4.35 2.00 -1.46
N TYR A 394 -4.26 0.84 -2.12
CA TYR A 394 -5.43 0.16 -2.68
C TYR A 394 -6.44 -0.26 -1.59
N LEU A 395 -5.95 -0.74 -0.44
CA LEU A 395 -6.78 -1.10 0.71
C LEU A 395 -7.49 0.12 1.34
N HIS A 396 -6.83 1.28 1.43
CA HIS A 396 -7.46 2.52 1.90
C HIS A 396 -8.64 2.93 1.00
N LEU A 397 -8.47 2.87 -0.32
CA LEU A 397 -9.55 3.17 -1.26
C LEU A 397 -10.65 2.10 -1.24
N PHE A 398 -10.30 0.83 -1.09
CA PHE A 398 -11.27 -0.24 -0.92
C PHE A 398 -12.10 -0.05 0.37
N HIS A 399 -11.47 0.31 1.48
CA HIS A 399 -12.17 0.61 2.73
C HIS A 399 -13.14 1.77 2.54
N MET A 400 -12.72 2.83 1.83
CA MET A 400 -13.58 3.94 1.45
C MET A 400 -14.74 3.54 0.56
N LEU A 401 -14.50 2.66 -0.42
CA LEU A 401 -15.55 2.10 -1.27
C LEU A 401 -16.58 1.33 -0.45
N VAL A 402 -16.15 0.52 0.52
CA VAL A 402 -17.03 -0.22 1.44
C VAL A 402 -17.80 0.71 2.37
N CYS A 403 -17.15 1.72 2.98
CA CYS A 403 -17.83 2.72 3.80
C CYS A 403 -18.91 3.47 3.02
N CYS A 404 -18.62 3.87 1.78
CA CYS A 404 -19.60 4.51 0.92
C CYS A 404 -20.74 3.54 0.55
N ALA A 405 -20.44 2.31 0.16
CA ALA A 405 -21.43 1.32 -0.25
C ALA A 405 -22.36 0.85 0.89
N THR A 406 -21.86 0.86 2.13
CA THR A 406 -22.65 0.50 3.33
C THR A 406 -23.60 1.62 3.75
N GLU A 407 -23.26 2.88 3.48
CA GLU A 407 -24.13 4.03 3.74
C GLU A 407 -25.09 4.34 2.58
N ASP A 408 -24.72 3.99 1.35
CA ASP A 408 -25.46 4.29 0.13
C ASP A 408 -25.67 3.04 -0.73
N ARG A 409 -26.87 2.47 -0.61
CA ARG A 409 -27.30 1.27 -1.35
C ARG A 409 -27.37 1.53 -2.87
N GLU A 410 -27.55 2.78 -3.30
CA GLU A 410 -27.59 3.12 -4.73
C GLU A 410 -26.26 2.82 -5.43
N LEU A 411 -25.13 2.93 -4.72
CA LEU A 411 -23.81 2.56 -5.24
C LEU A 411 -23.73 1.06 -5.54
N VAL A 412 -24.22 0.21 -4.62
CA VAL A 412 -24.29 -1.24 -4.81
C VAL A 412 -25.22 -1.60 -5.96
N GLU A 413 -26.38 -0.96 -6.04
CA GLU A 413 -27.32 -1.17 -7.15
C GLU A 413 -26.75 -0.72 -8.50
N THR A 414 -25.98 0.36 -8.52
CA THR A 414 -25.25 0.82 -9.71
C THR A 414 -24.21 -0.21 -10.15
N ALA A 415 -23.39 -0.73 -9.23
CA ALA A 415 -22.45 -1.80 -9.50
C ALA A 415 -23.15 -3.04 -10.08
N ASN A 416 -24.22 -3.48 -9.42
CA ASN A 416 -25.05 -4.61 -9.84
C ASN A 416 -25.62 -4.41 -11.26
N ARG A 417 -26.14 -3.23 -11.57
CA ARG A 417 -26.64 -2.90 -12.92
C ARG A 417 -25.54 -2.98 -13.97
N ARG A 418 -24.37 -2.39 -13.71
CA ARG A 418 -23.22 -2.42 -14.64
C ARG A 418 -22.77 -3.84 -14.96
N ILE A 419 -22.70 -4.70 -13.95
CA ILE A 419 -22.30 -6.10 -14.12
C ILE A 419 -23.35 -6.90 -14.89
N ARG A 420 -24.64 -6.71 -14.60
CA ARG A 420 -25.72 -7.41 -15.34
C ARG A 420 -25.78 -6.99 -16.81
N VAL A 421 -25.59 -5.70 -17.11
CA VAL A 421 -25.53 -5.19 -18.48
C VAL A 421 -24.33 -5.79 -19.24
N PHE A 422 -23.18 -5.91 -18.58
CA PHE A 422 -22.02 -6.58 -19.16
C PHE A 422 -22.31 -8.08 -19.43
N ALA A 423 -22.91 -8.77 -18.45
CA ALA A 423 -23.27 -10.17 -18.56
C ALA A 423 -24.30 -10.43 -19.68
N SER A 424 -25.20 -9.48 -19.95
CA SER A 424 -26.19 -9.61 -21.03
C SER A 424 -25.61 -9.40 -22.43
N GLY A 425 -24.30 -9.23 -22.58
CA GLY A 425 -23.62 -9.09 -23.86
C GLY A 425 -23.37 -7.64 -24.31
N GLN A 426 -23.82 -6.63 -23.56
CA GLN A 426 -23.55 -5.23 -23.87
C GLN A 426 -22.16 -4.80 -23.36
N ARG A 427 -21.12 -5.26 -24.06
CA ARG A 427 -19.71 -5.16 -23.60
C ARG A 427 -18.88 -4.11 -24.32
N HIS A 428 -19.43 -3.47 -25.36
CA HIS A 428 -18.73 -2.50 -26.19
C HIS A 428 -18.33 -1.22 -25.41
N LYS A 429 -17.32 -0.50 -25.92
CA LYS A 429 -16.65 0.62 -25.21
C LYS A 429 -17.57 1.76 -24.77
N SER A 430 -18.71 2.00 -25.43
CA SER A 430 -19.64 3.05 -24.99
C SER A 430 -20.40 2.67 -23.70
N VAL A 431 -20.60 1.38 -23.44
CA VAL A 431 -21.33 0.87 -22.26
C VAL A 431 -20.38 0.49 -21.12
N CYS A 432 -19.29 -0.20 -21.46
CA CYS A 432 -18.22 -0.58 -20.52
C CYS A 432 -16.88 -0.01 -21.01
N PRO A 433 -16.60 1.29 -20.78
CA PRO A 433 -15.40 1.94 -21.32
C PRO A 433 -14.11 1.33 -20.76
N ASN A 434 -14.08 1.02 -19.45
CA ASN A 434 -12.91 0.47 -18.77
C ASN A 434 -13.29 -0.83 -18.04
N LEU A 435 -12.65 -1.94 -18.42
CA LEU A 435 -12.86 -3.25 -17.80
C LEU A 435 -12.33 -3.28 -16.37
N GLY A 436 -11.28 -2.52 -16.04
CA GLY A 436 -10.78 -2.39 -14.68
C GLY A 436 -11.80 -1.78 -13.71
N HIS A 437 -12.64 -0.86 -14.16
CA HIS A 437 -13.73 -0.33 -13.33
C HIS A 437 -14.76 -1.42 -13.02
N LEU A 438 -15.07 -2.29 -13.99
CA LEU A 438 -15.95 -3.43 -13.79
C LEU A 438 -15.41 -4.36 -12.68
N LEU A 439 -14.09 -4.57 -12.64
CA LEU A 439 -13.43 -5.37 -11.60
C LEU A 439 -13.56 -4.74 -10.21
N VAL A 440 -13.50 -3.41 -10.11
CA VAL A 440 -13.74 -2.70 -8.84
C VAL A 440 -15.22 -2.81 -8.42
N TYR A 441 -16.17 -2.69 -9.36
CA TYR A 441 -17.60 -2.88 -9.05
C TYR A 441 -17.90 -4.27 -8.48
N LEU A 442 -17.17 -5.31 -8.92
CA LEU A 442 -17.29 -6.67 -8.37
C LEU A 442 -16.92 -6.75 -6.88
N LEU A 443 -16.19 -5.78 -6.32
CA LEU A 443 -15.83 -5.76 -4.91
C LEU A 443 -17.02 -5.42 -3.99
N ILE A 444 -18.04 -4.73 -4.50
CA ILE A 444 -19.23 -4.34 -3.71
C ILE A 444 -20.55 -4.90 -4.25
N SER A 445 -20.54 -5.54 -5.42
CA SER A 445 -21.72 -6.10 -6.07
C SER A 445 -22.26 -7.37 -5.41
N ASP A 446 -23.57 -7.53 -5.38
CA ASP A 446 -24.29 -8.75 -4.99
C ASP A 446 -24.41 -9.78 -6.12
N VAL A 447 -24.06 -9.41 -7.36
CA VAL A 447 -24.08 -10.34 -8.50
C VAL A 447 -23.04 -11.45 -8.30
N GLU A 448 -23.50 -12.70 -8.35
CA GLU A 448 -22.64 -13.87 -8.28
C GLU A 448 -21.71 -13.97 -9.49
N ILE A 449 -20.43 -14.28 -9.24
CA ILE A 449 -19.42 -14.47 -10.28
C ILE A 449 -19.48 -15.91 -10.77
N THR A 450 -20.36 -16.13 -11.75
CA THR A 450 -20.50 -17.43 -12.42
C THR A 450 -19.32 -17.71 -13.35
N GLU A 451 -19.13 -18.99 -13.71
CA GLU A 451 -18.15 -19.38 -14.74
C GLU A 451 -18.40 -18.68 -16.08
N LEU A 452 -19.67 -18.46 -16.43
CA LEU A 452 -20.05 -17.72 -17.63
C LEU A 452 -19.57 -16.27 -17.58
N LEU A 453 -19.85 -15.56 -16.48
CA LEU A 453 -19.40 -14.18 -16.31
C LEU A 453 -17.86 -14.07 -16.32
N ARG A 454 -17.16 -15.03 -15.72
CA ARG A 454 -15.69 -15.06 -15.76
C ARG A 454 -15.18 -15.25 -17.19
N LYS A 455 -15.75 -16.21 -17.92
CA LYS A 455 -15.43 -16.43 -19.34
C LYS A 455 -15.67 -15.15 -20.15
N ASP A 456 -16.80 -14.49 -19.92
CA ASP A 456 -17.17 -13.25 -20.60
C ASP A 456 -16.17 -12.10 -20.35
N ILE A 457 -15.72 -11.93 -19.10
CA ILE A 457 -14.71 -10.92 -18.73
C ILE A 457 -13.37 -11.23 -19.41
N ILE A 458 -12.93 -12.49 -19.37
CA ILE A 458 -11.65 -12.92 -19.97
C ILE A 458 -11.70 -12.78 -21.49
N THR A 459 -12.79 -13.22 -22.14
CA THR A 459 -12.99 -13.07 -23.58
C THR A 459 -12.92 -11.61 -23.98
N GLU A 460 -13.65 -10.72 -23.28
CA GLU A 460 -13.62 -9.28 -23.57
C GLU A 460 -12.22 -8.68 -23.37
N ALA A 461 -11.49 -9.09 -22.33
CA ALA A 461 -10.12 -8.64 -22.09
C ALA A 461 -9.18 -9.03 -23.24
N ILE A 462 -9.26 -10.29 -23.69
CA ILE A 462 -8.48 -10.78 -24.84
C ILE A 462 -8.85 -10.00 -26.10
N THR A 463 -10.14 -9.78 -26.37
CA THR A 463 -10.61 -9.01 -27.52
C THR A 463 -10.08 -7.57 -27.50
N ARG A 464 -10.12 -6.89 -26.36
CA ARG A 464 -9.60 -5.52 -26.24
C ARG A 464 -8.09 -5.42 -26.38
N ASN A 465 -7.36 -6.46 -25.97
CA ASN A 465 -5.91 -6.51 -26.10
C ASN A 465 -5.44 -6.58 -27.55
N VAL A 466 -6.29 -7.02 -28.50
CA VAL A 466 -5.91 -7.14 -29.92
C VAL A 466 -5.34 -5.84 -30.47
N VAL A 467 -5.91 -4.68 -30.11
CA VAL A 467 -5.41 -3.37 -30.53
C VAL A 467 -3.98 -3.14 -30.00
N TRP A 468 -3.75 -3.45 -28.73
CA TRP A 468 -2.44 -3.30 -28.08
C TRP A 468 -1.40 -4.29 -28.61
N LEU A 469 -1.81 -5.44 -29.15
CA LEU A 469 -0.88 -6.37 -29.78
C LEU A 469 -0.29 -5.81 -31.08
N PHE A 470 -1.07 -5.05 -31.84
CA PHE A 470 -0.65 -4.47 -33.11
C PHE A 470 -0.05 -3.07 -32.99
N ASP A 471 -0.38 -2.34 -31.93
CA ASP A 471 0.14 -0.99 -31.72
C ASP A 471 1.65 -1.03 -31.43
N LYS A 472 2.40 -0.14 -32.10
CA LYS A 472 3.84 0.08 -31.86
C LYS A 472 4.15 0.53 -30.43
N ARG A 473 3.17 1.15 -29.76
CA ARG A 473 3.24 1.56 -28.34
C ARG A 473 2.86 0.44 -27.38
N GLY A 474 2.28 -0.65 -27.89
CA GLY A 474 1.93 -1.85 -27.14
C GLY A 474 2.98 -2.93 -27.34
N ALA A 475 2.56 -4.12 -27.79
CA ALA A 475 3.45 -5.26 -27.97
C ALA A 475 4.23 -5.25 -29.31
N ASP A 476 3.87 -4.37 -30.25
CA ASP A 476 4.44 -4.25 -31.60
C ASP A 476 4.63 -5.60 -32.31
N MET A 477 3.55 -6.39 -32.37
CA MET A 477 3.51 -7.71 -33.03
C MET A 477 2.62 -7.67 -34.29
N PRO A 478 3.00 -6.90 -35.34
CA PRO A 478 2.20 -6.77 -36.56
C PRO A 478 2.12 -8.09 -37.35
N ASP A 479 3.03 -9.03 -37.12
CA ASP A 479 3.04 -10.36 -37.71
C ASP A 479 1.81 -11.19 -37.33
N LEU A 480 1.18 -10.90 -36.18
CA LEU A 480 -0.09 -11.53 -35.77
C LEU A 480 -1.28 -11.13 -36.66
N SER A 481 -1.11 -10.20 -37.61
CA SER A 481 -2.17 -9.77 -38.54
C SER A 481 -2.40 -10.77 -39.68
N TYR A 482 -1.38 -11.56 -40.03
CA TYR A 482 -1.59 -12.76 -40.84
C TYR A 482 -2.56 -13.67 -40.08
N LEU A 483 -3.36 -14.52 -40.74
CA LEU A 483 -4.19 -15.55 -40.08
C LEU A 483 -3.70 -16.91 -40.58
N GLU A 484 -3.13 -17.74 -39.70
CA GLU A 484 -2.71 -19.09 -40.11
C GLU A 484 -3.91 -19.94 -40.55
N PRO A 485 -3.70 -20.90 -41.46
CA PRO A 485 -4.77 -21.77 -41.96
C PRO A 485 -5.28 -22.78 -40.91
N ASP A 486 -4.48 -23.09 -39.89
CA ASP A 486 -4.88 -23.98 -38.80
C ASP A 486 -5.90 -23.30 -37.89
N ALA A 487 -6.90 -24.07 -37.44
CA ALA A 487 -7.93 -23.58 -36.52
C ALA A 487 -7.33 -23.11 -35.17
N GLU A 488 -6.23 -23.72 -34.75
CA GLU A 488 -5.48 -23.35 -33.56
C GLU A 488 -4.01 -23.16 -33.92
N SER A 489 -3.46 -21.99 -33.61
CA SER A 489 -2.07 -21.64 -33.88
C SER A 489 -1.28 -21.55 -32.57
N PRO A 490 -0.36 -22.48 -32.29
CA PRO A 490 0.51 -22.41 -31.12
C PRO A 490 1.32 -21.11 -31.07
N TYR A 491 1.70 -20.59 -32.24
CA TYR A 491 2.42 -19.33 -32.37
C TYR A 491 1.57 -18.15 -31.87
N ARG A 492 0.32 -18.01 -32.37
CA ARG A 492 -0.58 -16.95 -31.89
C ARG A 492 -0.87 -17.07 -30.42
N LEU A 493 -1.19 -18.27 -29.93
CA LEU A 493 -1.48 -18.47 -28.52
C LEU A 493 -0.32 -17.99 -27.64
N LYS A 494 0.92 -18.35 -28.01
CA LYS A 494 2.11 -17.90 -27.30
C LYS A 494 2.31 -16.39 -27.38
N ARG A 495 2.27 -15.79 -28.58
CA ARG A 495 2.55 -14.36 -28.79
C ARG A 495 1.47 -13.46 -28.18
N THR A 496 0.19 -13.80 -28.35
CA THR A 496 -0.92 -13.08 -27.74
C THR A 496 -0.89 -13.20 -26.21
N PHE A 497 -0.43 -14.33 -25.67
CA PHE A 497 -0.18 -14.48 -24.24
C PHE A 497 0.96 -13.57 -23.76
N GLU A 498 2.10 -13.57 -24.48
CA GLU A 498 3.27 -12.73 -24.19
C GLU A 498 2.95 -11.23 -24.25
N GLY A 499 2.25 -10.78 -25.30
CA GLY A 499 1.85 -9.38 -25.46
C GLY A 499 0.70 -8.94 -24.55
N GLY A 500 -0.03 -9.89 -23.94
CA GLY A 500 -1.14 -9.63 -23.02
C GLY A 500 -0.77 -9.66 -21.52
N ARG A 501 0.51 -9.82 -21.16
CA ARG A 501 0.96 -10.06 -19.77
C ARG A 501 0.48 -9.01 -18.77
N THR A 502 0.62 -7.72 -19.07
CA THR A 502 0.12 -6.64 -18.20
C THR A 502 -1.37 -6.81 -17.90
N SER A 503 -2.20 -6.99 -18.93
CA SER A 503 -3.64 -7.18 -18.77
C SER A 503 -3.99 -8.42 -17.94
N TYR A 504 -3.28 -9.53 -18.13
CA TYR A 504 -3.49 -10.73 -17.31
C TYR A 504 -3.09 -10.53 -15.86
N ARG A 505 -2.00 -9.80 -15.58
CA ARG A 505 -1.62 -9.46 -14.20
C ARG A 505 -2.66 -8.58 -13.51
N LEU A 506 -3.24 -7.61 -14.23
CA LEU A 506 -4.36 -6.80 -13.71
C LEU A 506 -5.58 -7.65 -13.33
N LEU A 507 -5.95 -8.59 -14.19
CA LEU A 507 -7.05 -9.54 -13.94
C LEU A 507 -6.75 -10.44 -12.74
N MET A 508 -5.53 -11.01 -12.69
CA MET A 508 -5.10 -11.87 -11.60
C MET A 508 -5.07 -11.13 -10.27
N PHE A 509 -4.48 -9.94 -10.22
CA PHE A 509 -4.46 -9.10 -9.02
C PHE A 509 -5.89 -8.82 -8.54
N SER A 510 -6.76 -8.38 -9.44
CA SER A 510 -8.14 -8.01 -9.10
C SER A 510 -8.94 -9.20 -8.57
N GLU A 511 -8.81 -10.38 -9.19
CA GLU A 511 -9.47 -11.60 -8.74
C GLU A 511 -8.90 -12.12 -7.42
N LEU A 512 -7.57 -12.09 -7.27
CA LEU A 512 -6.91 -12.47 -6.02
C LEU A 512 -7.39 -11.57 -4.88
N PHE A 513 -7.31 -10.24 -5.07
CA PHE A 513 -7.76 -9.27 -4.09
C PHE A 513 -9.24 -9.50 -3.73
N ARG A 514 -10.11 -9.65 -4.73
CA ARG A 514 -11.53 -9.91 -4.52
C ARG A 514 -11.77 -11.16 -3.69
N ARG A 515 -11.06 -12.28 -3.95
CA ARG A 515 -11.18 -13.50 -3.14
C ARG A 515 -10.71 -13.29 -1.70
N THR A 516 -9.65 -12.51 -1.51
CA THR A 516 -9.12 -12.17 -0.19
C THR A 516 -10.10 -11.35 0.63
N VAL A 517 -10.70 -10.30 0.06
CA VAL A 517 -11.59 -9.39 0.80
C VAL A 517 -13.06 -9.82 0.79
N ARG A 518 -13.45 -10.68 -0.15
CA ARG A 518 -14.76 -11.35 -0.21
C ARG A 518 -14.57 -12.87 -0.21
N PRO A 519 -14.14 -13.45 0.93
CA PRO A 519 -14.17 -14.90 1.06
C PRO A 519 -15.62 -15.35 0.81
N ALA A 520 -15.81 -16.44 0.07
CA ALA A 520 -17.14 -16.92 -0.27
C ALA A 520 -17.94 -17.22 1.01
N MET A 521 -18.78 -16.28 1.43
CA MET A 521 -19.73 -16.43 2.54
C MET A 521 -20.87 -17.32 2.06
N GLY A 522 -20.61 -18.62 1.91
CA GLY A 522 -21.59 -19.53 1.35
C GLY A 522 -21.02 -20.91 1.06
N LYS A 523 -21.05 -21.75 2.09
CA LYS A 523 -20.53 -23.12 2.17
C LYS A 523 -19.01 -23.15 2.25
N LYS A 524 -18.48 -23.55 3.41
CA LYS A 524 -17.28 -24.40 3.41
C LYS A 524 -17.56 -25.43 2.32
N ARG A 525 -16.83 -25.40 1.20
CA ARG A 525 -16.93 -26.49 0.22
C ARG A 525 -16.83 -27.75 1.07
N ALA A 526 -17.80 -28.65 0.97
CA ALA A 526 -17.79 -29.87 1.79
C ALA A 526 -16.45 -30.61 1.63
N HIS A 527 -15.76 -30.33 0.52
CA HIS A 527 -14.45 -30.82 0.16
C HIS A 527 -13.53 -29.66 -0.30
N PRO A 528 -12.37 -29.45 0.36
CA PRO A 528 -11.37 -28.46 -0.07
C PRO A 528 -10.76 -28.84 -1.43
N ASP A 529 -10.23 -27.85 -2.15
CA ASP A 529 -9.52 -28.07 -3.41
C ASP A 529 -8.15 -28.75 -3.18
N VAL A 530 -7.55 -29.36 -4.20
CA VAL A 530 -6.21 -29.98 -4.07
C VAL A 530 -5.16 -28.95 -3.71
N GLU A 531 -5.27 -27.75 -4.28
CA GLU A 531 -4.40 -26.60 -4.00
C GLU A 531 -4.56 -26.11 -2.56
N ASP A 532 -5.79 -26.10 -2.03
CA ASP A 532 -6.08 -25.74 -0.64
C ASP A 532 -5.47 -26.74 0.36
N ILE A 533 -5.44 -28.03 0.01
CA ILE A 533 -4.84 -29.07 0.86
C ILE A 533 -3.31 -28.98 0.78
N LEU A 534 -2.74 -28.76 -0.40
CA LEU A 534 -1.30 -28.63 -0.61
C LEU A 534 -0.70 -27.38 0.06
N ALA A 535 -1.48 -26.32 0.22
CA ALA A 535 -1.03 -25.08 0.85
C ALA A 535 -0.98 -25.16 2.40
N ARG A 536 -1.53 -26.22 3.01
CA ARG A 536 -1.59 -26.34 4.48
C ARG A 536 -0.23 -26.76 5.05
N PRO A 537 0.29 -26.05 6.05
CA PRO A 537 1.52 -26.44 6.72
C PRO A 537 1.32 -27.76 7.48
N TRP A 538 2.34 -28.61 7.50
CA TRP A 538 2.28 -29.94 8.11
C TRP A 538 3.52 -30.23 8.96
N CYS A 539 3.41 -31.16 9.91
CA CYS A 539 4.53 -31.47 10.80
C CYS A 539 5.39 -32.60 10.24
N TYR A 540 6.67 -32.31 9.98
CA TYR A 540 7.66 -33.31 9.57
C TYR A 540 7.68 -34.56 10.46
N TYR A 541 7.68 -34.37 11.79
CA TYR A 541 7.88 -35.47 12.74
C TYR A 541 6.67 -36.39 12.89
N CYS A 542 5.44 -35.93 12.62
CA CYS A 542 4.23 -36.74 12.83
C CYS A 542 3.17 -36.67 11.72
N GLU A 543 3.47 -36.03 10.60
CA GLU A 543 2.63 -35.94 9.39
C GLU A 543 1.22 -35.37 9.62
N ARG A 544 1.05 -34.55 10.65
CA ARG A 544 -0.22 -33.89 10.93
C ARG A 544 -0.30 -32.56 10.18
N ASP A 545 -1.44 -32.28 9.55
CA ASP A 545 -1.72 -31.00 8.89
C ASP A 545 -2.26 -29.96 9.88
N PHE A 546 -1.96 -28.69 9.60
CA PHE A 546 -2.37 -27.53 10.40
C PHE A 546 -3.00 -26.45 9.53
N GLU A 547 -3.81 -25.59 10.14
CA GLU A 547 -4.47 -24.48 9.43
C GLU A 547 -3.53 -23.32 9.14
N ASP A 548 -2.54 -23.11 10.02
CA ASP A 548 -1.53 -22.06 9.86
C ASP A 548 -0.16 -22.50 10.42
N LEU A 549 0.87 -21.72 10.09
CA LEU A 549 2.25 -21.98 10.50
C LEU A 549 2.46 -21.80 12.00
N LYS A 550 1.70 -20.93 12.67
CA LYS A 550 1.83 -20.68 14.11
C LYS A 550 1.37 -21.88 14.93
N LEU A 551 0.27 -22.52 14.52
CA LEU A 551 -0.27 -23.74 15.09
C LEU A 551 0.69 -24.91 14.88
N LEU A 552 1.30 -25.02 13.70
CA LEU A 552 2.35 -26.01 13.45
C LEU A 552 3.55 -25.81 14.38
N ILE A 553 4.07 -24.58 14.49
CA ILE A 553 5.21 -24.26 15.35
C ILE A 553 4.84 -24.54 16.83
N SER A 554 3.65 -24.14 17.27
CA SER A 554 3.15 -24.42 18.61
C SER A 554 3.08 -25.94 18.89
N HIS A 555 2.63 -26.71 17.92
CA HIS A 555 2.59 -28.17 17.98
C HIS A 555 3.99 -28.79 18.11
N GLN A 556 4.95 -28.37 17.27
CA GLN A 556 6.34 -28.84 17.33
C GLN A 556 6.94 -28.60 18.72
N LYS A 557 6.78 -27.40 19.27
CA LYS A 557 7.24 -27.03 20.61
C LYS A 557 6.60 -27.86 21.73
N ALA A 558 5.30 -28.15 21.60
CA ALA A 558 4.54 -28.81 22.65
C ALA A 558 4.72 -30.34 22.66
N LYS A 559 4.91 -30.96 21.49
CA LYS A 559 4.91 -32.42 21.33
C LYS A 559 6.28 -33.02 21.05
N HIS A 560 7.13 -32.33 20.30
CA HIS A 560 8.43 -32.86 19.85
C HIS A 560 9.61 -32.20 20.56
N PHE A 561 9.50 -30.91 20.92
CA PHE A 561 10.61 -30.15 21.51
C PHE A 561 10.34 -29.74 22.96
N LYS A 562 9.64 -30.58 23.71
CA LYS A 562 9.37 -30.39 25.14
C LYS A 562 10.36 -31.23 25.94
N CYS A 563 11.08 -30.61 26.87
CA CYS A 563 11.91 -31.33 27.82
C CYS A 563 11.04 -31.99 28.89
N ASP A 564 11.18 -33.29 29.10
CA ASP A 564 10.38 -34.04 30.08
C ASP A 564 10.83 -33.85 31.53
N ARG A 565 12.06 -33.36 31.75
CA ARG A 565 12.59 -33.10 33.10
C ARG A 565 12.06 -31.80 33.68
N CYS A 566 12.11 -30.71 32.92
CA CYS A 566 11.72 -29.38 33.41
C CYS A 566 10.50 -28.77 32.70
N GLY A 567 9.91 -29.46 31.72
CA GLY A 567 8.74 -29.00 30.98
C GLY A 567 9.00 -27.84 30.01
N ARG A 568 10.26 -27.40 29.86
CA ARG A 568 10.63 -26.29 28.97
C ARG A 568 10.42 -26.68 27.52
N ARG A 569 9.80 -25.79 26.75
CA ARG A 569 9.53 -25.96 25.31
C ARG A 569 10.57 -25.18 24.51
N LEU A 570 11.14 -25.83 23.50
CA LEU A 570 12.23 -25.30 22.68
C LEU A 570 11.81 -25.26 21.20
N ASN A 571 12.56 -24.53 20.39
CA ASN A 571 12.16 -24.24 19.01
C ASN A 571 12.64 -25.30 18.01
N THR A 572 13.71 -26.04 18.30
CA THR A 572 14.35 -27.01 17.40
C THR A 572 14.90 -28.21 18.18
N ALA A 573 15.16 -29.33 17.47
CA ALA A 573 15.78 -30.53 18.03
C ALA A 573 17.19 -30.26 18.60
N GLY A 574 18.02 -29.49 17.87
CA GLY A 574 19.33 -29.05 18.34
C GLY A 574 19.24 -28.23 19.63
N GLY A 575 18.25 -27.34 19.72
CA GLY A 575 17.97 -26.58 20.95
C GLY A 575 17.61 -27.48 22.14
N LEU A 576 16.82 -28.54 21.92
CA LEU A 576 16.48 -29.53 22.94
C LEU A 576 17.70 -30.33 23.40
N SER A 577 18.55 -30.77 22.46
CA SER A 577 19.79 -31.49 22.78
C SER A 577 20.76 -30.64 23.60
N VAL A 578 20.98 -29.39 23.20
CA VAL A 578 21.84 -28.46 23.96
C VAL A 578 21.29 -28.20 25.36
N HIS A 579 19.97 -28.03 25.48
CA HIS A 579 19.32 -27.83 26.77
C HIS A 579 19.47 -29.03 27.72
N LEU A 580 19.24 -30.25 27.23
CA LEU A 580 19.42 -31.48 28.01
C LEU A 580 20.87 -31.64 28.46
N ASN A 581 21.83 -31.41 27.56
CA ASN A 581 23.26 -31.51 27.87
C ASN A 581 23.72 -30.44 28.88
N GLN A 582 23.24 -29.20 28.76
CA GLN A 582 23.69 -28.10 29.61
C GLN A 582 23.03 -28.11 31.00
N VAL A 583 21.71 -28.31 31.04
CA VAL A 583 20.88 -28.15 32.25
C VAL A 583 20.68 -29.47 33.00
N HIS A 584 20.49 -30.57 32.27
CA HIS A 584 20.21 -31.88 32.86
C HIS A 584 21.40 -32.85 32.82
N LYS A 585 22.49 -32.48 32.11
CA LYS A 585 23.66 -33.33 31.88
C LYS A 585 23.31 -34.68 31.25
N GLU A 586 22.28 -34.70 30.42
CA GLU A 586 21.80 -35.86 29.66
C GLU A 586 21.97 -35.60 28.16
N THR A 587 22.35 -36.62 27.40
CA THR A 587 22.42 -36.56 25.94
C THR A 587 21.07 -36.93 25.33
N LEU A 588 20.59 -36.14 24.37
CA LEU A 588 19.43 -36.52 23.55
C LEU A 588 19.91 -37.41 22.41
N ASP A 589 19.37 -38.61 22.29
CA ASP A 589 19.73 -39.55 21.22
C ASP A 589 18.77 -39.47 20.03
N HIS A 590 17.49 -39.19 20.28
CA HIS A 590 16.44 -39.12 19.26
C HIS A 590 15.30 -38.17 19.67
N VAL A 591 14.54 -37.66 18.72
CA VAL A 591 13.35 -36.85 18.96
C VAL A 591 12.18 -37.76 19.36
N GLU A 592 11.70 -37.63 20.59
CA GLU A 592 10.56 -38.40 21.07
C GLU A 592 9.25 -38.00 20.36
N ASN A 593 8.31 -38.95 20.28
CA ASN A 593 7.02 -38.80 19.59
C ASN A 593 7.10 -38.53 18.07
N ALA A 594 8.27 -38.70 17.44
CA ALA A 594 8.46 -38.63 15.99
C ALA A 594 8.31 -40.01 15.32
N LEU A 595 7.98 -40.01 14.02
CA LEU A 595 7.94 -41.22 13.19
C LEU A 595 9.29 -41.95 13.21
N PRO A 596 9.34 -43.29 13.20
CA PRO A 596 10.57 -44.08 13.36
C PRO A 596 11.70 -43.70 12.39
N ASN A 597 11.35 -43.29 11.18
CA ASN A 597 12.29 -42.85 10.14
C ASN A 597 12.65 -41.34 10.20
N ARG A 598 12.19 -40.61 11.21
CA ARG A 598 12.35 -39.15 11.37
C ARG A 598 12.70 -38.74 12.81
N GLN A 599 13.26 -39.66 13.59
CA GLN A 599 13.66 -39.40 14.98
C GLN A 599 15.10 -38.87 15.10
N GLY A 600 15.86 -38.84 13.99
CA GLY A 600 17.23 -38.34 13.94
C GLY A 600 17.34 -36.86 14.34
N LEU A 601 18.51 -36.50 14.85
CA LEU A 601 18.85 -35.14 15.29
C LEU A 601 19.65 -34.36 14.24
N ASP A 602 19.96 -35.00 13.12
CA ASP A 602 20.76 -34.51 12.00
C ASP A 602 20.00 -33.51 11.11
N VAL A 603 18.66 -33.53 11.13
CA VAL A 603 17.82 -32.63 10.34
C VAL A 603 17.19 -31.56 11.24
N GLU A 604 17.66 -30.32 11.09
CA GLU A 604 17.15 -29.17 11.84
C GLU A 604 15.92 -28.56 11.15
N ILE A 605 14.75 -28.70 11.79
CA ILE A 605 13.48 -28.26 11.24
C ILE A 605 12.83 -27.22 12.15
N PHE A 606 12.45 -26.09 11.56
CA PHE A 606 11.72 -25.01 12.23
C PHE A 606 10.47 -24.65 11.43
N GLY A 607 9.29 -25.00 11.95
CA GLY A 607 8.06 -24.90 11.17
C GLY A 607 8.13 -25.83 9.94
N MET A 608 8.14 -25.22 8.75
CA MET A 608 8.32 -25.91 7.46
C MET A 608 9.73 -25.75 6.87
N GLU A 609 10.55 -24.88 7.47
CA GLU A 609 11.90 -24.59 7.00
C GLU A 609 12.88 -25.69 7.47
N GLY A 610 13.78 -26.12 6.59
CA GLY A 610 14.74 -27.19 6.86
C GLY A 610 14.27 -28.61 6.47
N ILE A 611 13.05 -28.77 5.93
CA ILE A 611 12.57 -30.07 5.44
C ILE A 611 13.28 -30.44 4.12
N PRO A 612 13.89 -31.63 4.00
CA PRO A 612 14.50 -32.10 2.76
C PRO A 612 13.52 -32.12 1.57
N ALA A 613 13.99 -31.70 0.39
CA ALA A 613 13.16 -31.51 -0.80
C ALA A 613 12.48 -32.82 -1.28
N ASP A 614 13.16 -33.96 -1.15
CA ASP A 614 12.63 -35.27 -1.48
C ASP A 614 11.43 -35.66 -0.58
N ILE A 615 11.47 -35.28 0.69
CA ILE A 615 10.37 -35.53 1.64
C ILE A 615 9.18 -34.60 1.35
N LEU A 616 9.44 -33.34 0.95
CA LEU A 616 8.39 -32.42 0.50
C LEU A 616 7.69 -32.96 -0.75
N ASP A 617 8.44 -33.45 -1.73
CA ASP A 617 7.89 -34.00 -2.97
C ASP A 617 7.11 -35.30 -2.71
N GLN A 618 7.61 -36.18 -1.84
CA GLN A 618 6.89 -37.39 -1.42
C GLN A 618 5.55 -37.05 -0.73
N HIS A 619 5.56 -36.07 0.17
CA HIS A 619 4.34 -35.60 0.85
C HIS A 619 3.35 -34.98 -0.14
N ARG A 620 3.82 -34.13 -1.06
CA ARG A 620 3.02 -33.54 -2.12
C ARG A 620 2.37 -34.60 -3.02
N ASN A 621 3.15 -35.58 -3.47
CA ASN A 621 2.66 -36.67 -4.31
C ASN A 621 1.61 -37.53 -3.58
N ARG A 622 1.82 -37.79 -2.29
CA ARG A 622 0.86 -38.52 -1.45
C ARG A 622 -0.46 -37.77 -1.28
N ILE A 623 -0.43 -36.46 -1.05
CA ILE A 623 -1.65 -35.63 -0.96
C ILE A 623 -2.42 -35.70 -2.28
N ILE A 624 -1.73 -35.54 -3.41
CA ILE A 624 -2.34 -35.58 -4.74
C ILE A 624 -2.99 -36.94 -4.99
N GLN A 625 -2.30 -38.04 -4.69
CA GLN A 625 -2.85 -39.39 -4.84
C GLN A 625 -4.07 -39.62 -3.94
N ASN A 626 -3.97 -39.25 -2.66
CA ASN A 626 -5.08 -39.37 -1.71
C ASN A 626 -6.29 -38.54 -2.14
N PHE A 627 -6.07 -37.36 -2.70
CA PHE A 627 -7.13 -36.50 -3.21
C PHE A 627 -7.88 -37.15 -4.37
N TYR A 628 -7.15 -37.65 -5.38
CA TYR A 628 -7.76 -38.32 -6.53
C TYR A 628 -8.44 -39.64 -6.15
N GLN A 629 -7.86 -40.42 -5.23
CA GLN A 629 -8.48 -41.63 -4.71
C GLN A 629 -9.77 -41.31 -3.96
N ALA A 630 -9.78 -40.31 -3.07
CA ALA A 630 -10.98 -39.88 -2.37
C ALA A 630 -12.04 -39.29 -3.32
N GLN A 631 -11.61 -38.71 -4.44
CA GLN A 631 -12.51 -38.23 -5.48
C GLN A 631 -13.14 -39.40 -6.25
N GLU A 632 -12.38 -40.46 -6.53
CA GLU A 632 -12.85 -41.70 -7.15
C GLU A 632 -13.77 -42.50 -6.23
N ASP A 633 -13.42 -42.65 -4.95
CA ASP A 633 -14.26 -43.32 -3.96
C ASP A 633 -15.61 -42.59 -3.78
N ARG A 634 -15.61 -41.25 -3.87
CA ARG A 634 -16.85 -40.45 -3.89
C ARG A 634 -17.64 -40.67 -5.18
N ARG A 635 -16.98 -40.81 -6.33
CA ARG A 635 -17.65 -41.13 -7.60
C ARG A 635 -18.28 -42.51 -7.57
N VAL A 636 -17.58 -43.50 -7.01
CA VAL A 636 -18.08 -44.87 -6.78
C VAL A 636 -19.26 -44.85 -5.80
N ALA A 637 -19.17 -44.09 -4.70
CA ALA A 637 -20.24 -43.98 -3.71
C ALA A 637 -21.47 -43.20 -4.22
N THR A 638 -21.30 -42.25 -5.15
CA THR A 638 -22.40 -41.45 -5.72
C THR A 638 -22.96 -42.02 -7.04
N GLY A 639 -22.36 -43.09 -7.58
CA GLY A 639 -22.93 -43.90 -8.65
C GLY A 639 -23.00 -43.24 -10.03
N ASN A 640 -22.08 -42.31 -10.37
CA ASN A 640 -22.07 -41.63 -11.66
C ASN A 640 -20.93 -42.16 -12.57
N PRO A 641 -21.19 -42.66 -13.80
CA PRO A 641 -20.19 -43.36 -14.61
C PRO A 641 -19.28 -42.43 -15.44
N LEU A 642 -18.12 -42.97 -15.86
CA LEU A 642 -17.09 -42.30 -16.67
C LEU A 642 -17.57 -41.96 -18.11
N PRO A 643 -17.02 -40.91 -18.75
CA PRO A 643 -17.34 -40.58 -20.15
C PRO A 643 -16.86 -41.70 -21.09
N GLY A 644 -17.79 -42.33 -21.82
CA GLY A 644 -17.47 -43.25 -22.93
C GLY A 644 -18.07 -44.66 -22.85
N GLN A 645 -18.77 -45.04 -21.78
CA GLN A 645 -19.54 -46.30 -21.75
C GLN A 645 -21.05 -46.06 -21.86
N ALA A 646 -21.74 -46.99 -22.53
CA ALA A 646 -23.17 -46.94 -22.80
C ALA A 646 -23.99 -46.89 -21.51
N LYS A 647 -24.95 -45.96 -21.45
CA LYS A 647 -25.88 -45.78 -20.33
C LYS A 647 -26.69 -47.07 -20.09
N PRO A 648 -26.83 -47.57 -18.85
CA PRO A 648 -27.86 -48.56 -18.56
C PRO A 648 -29.25 -47.93 -18.73
N PRO A 649 -30.30 -48.71 -19.08
CA PRO A 649 -31.62 -48.16 -19.36
C PRO A 649 -32.20 -47.48 -18.13
N LYS A 650 -32.70 -46.26 -18.32
CA LYS A 650 -33.40 -45.48 -17.28
C LYS A 650 -34.51 -46.35 -16.66
N LYS A 651 -34.45 -46.58 -15.35
CA LYS A 651 -35.63 -47.08 -14.62
C LYS A 651 -36.72 -46.02 -14.74
N LYS A 652 -37.85 -46.41 -15.35
CA LYS A 652 -39.03 -45.55 -15.52
C LYS A 652 -39.47 -45.01 -14.17
N LEU A 653 -39.74 -43.70 -14.11
CA LEU A 653 -40.34 -43.04 -12.95
C LEU A 653 -41.70 -43.71 -12.66
N LYS A 654 -41.86 -44.32 -11.48
CA LYS A 654 -43.15 -44.84 -11.03
C LYS A 654 -43.94 -43.64 -10.47
N MET A 655 -44.95 -43.17 -11.19
CA MET A 655 -45.89 -42.18 -10.65
C MET A 655 -46.74 -42.84 -9.56
N GLU A 656 -46.60 -42.39 -8.32
CA GLU A 656 -47.50 -42.75 -7.22
C GLU A 656 -48.91 -42.20 -7.49
N THR A 657 -49.92 -43.02 -7.18
CA THR A 657 -51.32 -42.66 -7.40
C THR A 657 -51.83 -41.72 -6.29
N SER A 658 -52.90 -40.95 -6.58
CA SER A 658 -53.49 -39.98 -5.64
C SER A 658 -53.93 -40.60 -4.30
N GLU A 659 -54.22 -41.90 -4.29
CA GLU A 659 -54.62 -42.65 -3.10
C GLU A 659 -53.44 -42.97 -2.18
N GLU A 660 -52.27 -43.31 -2.74
CA GLU A 660 -51.03 -43.54 -1.99
C GLU A 660 -50.51 -42.25 -1.33
N LEU A 661 -50.66 -41.11 -2.01
CA LEU A 661 -50.35 -39.78 -1.46
C LEU A 661 -51.29 -39.39 -0.31
N LYS A 662 -52.59 -39.70 -0.41
CA LYS A 662 -53.57 -39.47 0.66
C LYS A 662 -53.33 -40.39 1.87
N ALA A 663 -52.99 -41.65 1.63
CA ALA A 663 -52.65 -42.59 2.70
C ALA A 663 -51.40 -42.11 3.48
N ARG A 664 -50.38 -41.62 2.78
CA ARG A 664 -49.15 -41.12 3.41
C ARG A 664 -49.36 -39.82 4.20
N LEU A 665 -50.28 -38.96 3.76
CA LEU A 665 -50.68 -37.74 4.48
C LEU A 665 -51.54 -38.04 5.71
N ALA A 666 -52.39 -39.08 5.64
CA ALA A 666 -53.13 -39.58 6.79
C ALA A 666 -52.20 -40.20 7.84
N ASP A 667 -51.20 -40.95 7.40
CA ASP A 667 -50.20 -41.58 8.28
C ASP A 667 -49.28 -40.53 8.93
N HIS A 668 -48.93 -39.48 8.21
CA HIS A 668 -48.20 -38.33 8.75
C HIS A 668 -49.05 -37.52 9.74
N ARG A 669 -50.33 -37.29 9.46
CA ARG A 669 -51.26 -36.63 10.39
C ARG A 669 -51.48 -37.46 11.66
N ALA A 670 -51.57 -38.78 11.55
CA ALA A 670 -51.69 -39.69 12.70
C ALA A 670 -50.42 -39.65 13.58
N LYS A 671 -49.22 -39.64 12.97
CA LYS A 671 -47.95 -39.54 13.70
C LYS A 671 -47.75 -38.18 14.38
N VAL A 672 -48.18 -37.09 13.74
CA VAL A 672 -48.15 -35.74 14.35
C VAL A 672 -49.18 -35.61 15.48
N ALA A 673 -50.36 -36.22 15.35
CA ALA A 673 -51.35 -36.26 16.42
C ALA A 673 -50.87 -37.10 17.62
N ALA A 674 -50.20 -38.23 17.38
CA ALA A 674 -49.60 -39.06 18.43
C ALA A 674 -48.43 -38.36 19.13
N ALA A 675 -47.57 -37.64 18.40
CA ALA A 675 -46.49 -36.84 18.99
C ALA A 675 -47.02 -35.68 19.85
N LYS A 676 -48.15 -35.07 19.44
CA LYS A 676 -48.82 -34.00 20.19
C LYS A 676 -49.55 -34.53 21.44
N ALA A 677 -50.08 -35.75 21.40
CA ALA A 677 -50.67 -36.42 22.56
C ALA A 677 -49.61 -36.90 23.58
N ALA A 678 -48.38 -37.17 23.12
CA ALA A 678 -47.25 -37.61 23.95
C ALA A 678 -46.38 -36.46 24.51
N GLY A 679 -46.69 -35.20 24.21
CA GLY A 679 -46.01 -34.04 24.80
C GLY A 679 -44.52 -33.86 24.47
N LEU A 680 -44.03 -34.46 23.36
CA LEU A 680 -42.60 -34.39 22.98
C LEU A 680 -42.31 -33.16 22.08
N PRO A 681 -41.24 -32.37 22.33
CA PRO A 681 -40.84 -31.26 21.48
C PRO A 681 -40.19 -31.74 20.17
N HIS A 682 -40.39 -30.95 19.11
CA HIS A 682 -39.98 -31.22 17.73
C HIS A 682 -38.45 -31.11 17.53
N PRO A 683 -37.79 -31.99 16.74
CA PRO A 683 -36.37 -31.84 16.43
C PRO A 683 -36.17 -30.89 15.25
N GLY A 684 -35.36 -29.84 15.45
CA GLY A 684 -34.65 -29.17 14.34
C GLY A 684 -34.87 -27.67 14.16
N ILE A 685 -34.63 -26.85 15.19
CA ILE A 685 -34.07 -25.48 15.05
C ILE A 685 -33.20 -25.20 16.27
N SER A 686 -31.88 -25.07 16.09
CA SER A 686 -30.97 -24.57 17.14
C SER A 686 -30.88 -23.04 17.04
N VAL A 687 -31.52 -22.35 17.98
CA VAL A 687 -31.27 -20.93 18.28
C VAL A 687 -30.67 -20.87 19.69
N SER A 688 -29.51 -20.24 19.86
CA SER A 688 -28.92 -19.95 21.17
C SER A 688 -29.56 -18.69 21.80
N PRO A 689 -29.65 -18.61 23.14
CA PRO A 689 -30.57 -17.71 23.84
C PRO A 689 -29.94 -16.36 24.22
N ALA A 690 -30.74 -15.30 24.13
CA ALA A 690 -30.53 -14.05 24.87
C ALA A 690 -31.61 -13.94 25.95
N ALA A 691 -31.17 -13.65 27.17
CA ALA A 691 -31.99 -13.54 28.38
C ALA A 691 -32.72 -12.20 28.48
N GLY A 692 -33.91 -12.18 29.10
CA GLY A 692 -34.32 -11.05 29.94
C GLY A 692 -35.72 -10.40 29.78
N ALA A 693 -36.80 -11.16 30.04
CA ALA A 693 -38.08 -10.73 30.68
C ALA A 693 -39.08 -9.79 29.94
N PRO A 694 -40.37 -9.69 30.37
CA PRO A 694 -41.36 -10.76 30.29
C PRO A 694 -42.71 -10.37 29.60
N ALA A 695 -43.38 -11.43 29.15
CA ALA A 695 -44.78 -11.68 28.78
C ALA A 695 -45.88 -10.61 28.98
N ASN A 696 -46.78 -10.47 27.98
CA ASN A 696 -48.13 -11.04 28.09
C ASN A 696 -48.98 -11.04 26.79
N ALA A 697 -49.78 -12.12 26.67
CA ALA A 697 -51.06 -12.30 25.96
C ALA A 697 -51.14 -12.32 24.41
N SER A 698 -51.55 -13.49 23.89
CA SER A 698 -52.37 -13.66 22.66
C SER A 698 -53.86 -13.81 23.05
N PRO A 699 -54.85 -14.10 22.16
CA PRO A 699 -54.98 -13.92 20.70
C PRO A 699 -56.35 -13.27 20.30
N GLY A 700 -56.52 -12.81 19.05
CA GLY A 700 -57.88 -12.52 18.54
C GLY A 700 -57.95 -11.81 17.20
N ALA A 701 -58.55 -12.48 16.20
CA ALA A 701 -58.92 -11.94 14.89
C ALA A 701 -60.04 -10.87 15.00
N PHE A 702 -60.11 -9.91 14.08
CA PHE A 702 -61.24 -9.66 13.17
C PHE A 702 -61.06 -8.38 12.32
N ASN A 703 -61.75 -8.43 11.19
CA ASN A 703 -61.85 -7.55 10.02
C ASN A 703 -62.39 -6.12 10.29
N ASN A 704 -61.85 -5.09 9.60
CA ASN A 704 -62.57 -4.06 8.83
C ASN A 704 -61.73 -2.78 8.61
N SER A 705 -61.68 -2.33 7.36
CA SER A 705 -61.31 -0.97 6.94
C SER A 705 -62.56 -0.29 6.36
N PRO A 706 -62.78 1.01 6.60
CA PRO A 706 -63.60 1.84 5.74
C PRO A 706 -62.80 3.04 5.19
N TYR A 707 -62.42 2.96 3.89
CA TYR A 707 -62.36 3.98 2.80
C TYR A 707 -62.10 5.49 3.06
N PRO A 708 -61.87 6.36 2.03
CA PRO A 708 -61.22 6.23 0.70
C PRO A 708 -60.20 7.37 0.39
N PRO A 709 -59.48 7.33 -0.77
CA PRO A 709 -58.62 8.41 -1.29
C PRO A 709 -59.32 9.27 -2.37
N PRO A 710 -58.78 10.45 -2.78
CA PRO A 710 -59.22 11.11 -4.01
C PRO A 710 -58.23 10.97 -5.17
N GLN A 711 -58.81 10.69 -6.34
CA GLN A 711 -58.19 10.58 -7.66
C GLN A 711 -58.02 11.95 -8.36
N ALA A 712 -57.10 11.99 -9.32
CA ALA A 712 -56.93 13.05 -10.31
C ALA A 712 -58.02 13.03 -11.41
N PRO A 713 -58.14 14.10 -12.23
CA PRO A 713 -58.80 14.03 -13.53
C PRO A 713 -57.86 14.27 -14.74
N TYR A 714 -58.24 13.65 -15.84
CA TYR A 714 -57.64 13.63 -17.19
C TYR A 714 -57.95 14.90 -18.03
N GLY A 715 -57.09 15.21 -19.02
CA GLY A 715 -57.54 15.77 -20.32
C GLY A 715 -56.64 16.78 -21.08
N ALA A 716 -56.11 16.34 -22.23
CA ALA A 716 -55.87 17.04 -23.52
C ALA A 716 -54.87 18.23 -23.71
N ALA A 717 -54.09 18.15 -24.81
CA ALA A 717 -53.27 19.20 -25.46
C ALA A 717 -54.14 20.10 -26.40
N PRO A 718 -53.77 21.31 -26.91
CA PRO A 718 -52.54 21.63 -27.68
C PRO A 718 -51.96 23.09 -27.63
N ALA A 719 -50.78 23.28 -28.26
CA ALA A 719 -50.23 24.48 -28.95
C ALA A 719 -49.85 25.81 -28.21
N ASP A 720 -48.66 26.31 -28.60
CA ASP A 720 -48.05 27.66 -28.44
C ASP A 720 -48.99 28.85 -28.82
N PRO A 721 -48.80 30.12 -28.37
CA PRO A 721 -47.61 30.93 -28.70
C PRO A 721 -47.17 32.10 -27.76
N GLN A 722 -45.89 32.49 -27.90
CA GLN A 722 -45.31 33.87 -27.93
C GLN A 722 -45.15 34.79 -26.68
N PHE A 723 -43.92 35.33 -26.60
CA PHE A 723 -43.38 36.49 -25.86
C PHE A 723 -43.95 37.87 -26.31
N PRO A 724 -43.68 38.98 -25.57
CA PRO A 724 -42.64 39.95 -26.01
C PRO A 724 -41.85 40.61 -24.84
N ALA A 725 -40.51 40.72 -24.92
CA ALA A 725 -39.67 41.84 -25.43
C ALA A 725 -39.25 42.83 -24.31
N HIS A 726 -38.09 43.52 -24.29
CA HIS A 726 -37.17 43.93 -25.35
C HIS A 726 -35.82 44.44 -24.78
N ALA A 727 -34.74 44.25 -25.56
CA ALA A 727 -33.62 45.19 -25.89
C ALA A 727 -32.55 45.57 -24.83
N GLN A 728 -31.25 45.77 -25.15
CA GLN A 728 -30.52 45.82 -26.43
C GLN A 728 -28.97 45.86 -26.27
N ALA A 729 -28.27 45.36 -27.31
CA ALA A 729 -26.96 45.75 -27.92
C ALA A 729 -25.62 45.60 -27.13
N GLN A 730 -24.62 44.81 -27.56
CA GLN A 730 -23.67 44.93 -28.72
C GLN A 730 -22.68 46.11 -28.59
N ALA A 731 -21.39 46.09 -28.93
CA ALA A 731 -20.43 45.08 -29.44
C ALA A 731 -18.99 45.67 -29.41
N ALA A 732 -17.99 44.78 -29.54
CA ALA A 732 -16.68 44.93 -30.19
C ALA A 732 -15.53 45.79 -29.61
N GLY A 733 -14.33 45.18 -29.51
CA GLY A 733 -13.11 45.73 -30.12
C GLY A 733 -11.87 46.01 -29.24
N ALA A 734 -10.76 45.31 -29.59
CA ALA A 734 -9.37 45.79 -29.60
C ALA A 734 -8.46 45.77 -28.33
N VAL A 735 -7.15 45.80 -28.63
CA VAL A 735 -5.94 45.35 -27.90
C VAL A 735 -5.19 46.56 -27.23
N PRO A 736 -3.94 46.43 -26.70
CA PRO A 736 -3.47 46.66 -25.32
C PRO A 736 -2.90 48.08 -25.03
N PRO A 737 -2.33 48.37 -23.84
CA PRO A 737 -0.85 48.45 -23.72
C PRO A 737 -0.27 48.07 -22.32
N GLY A 738 1.07 47.92 -22.23
CA GLY A 738 1.79 47.41 -21.04
C GLY A 738 2.67 48.39 -20.23
N TYR A 739 3.36 47.78 -19.24
CA TYR A 739 4.49 48.23 -18.38
C TYR A 739 4.25 49.47 -17.46
N PRO A 740 4.90 49.61 -16.27
CA PRO A 740 6.32 49.30 -16.02
C PRO A 740 6.69 48.61 -14.67
N GLN A 741 7.92 48.06 -14.69
CA GLN A 741 8.79 47.72 -13.55
C GLN A 741 9.50 48.97 -13.01
N PRO A 742 10.05 48.93 -11.78
CA PRO A 742 11.27 49.67 -11.42
C PRO A 742 12.45 48.74 -11.06
N GLY A 743 13.65 49.12 -11.51
CA GLY A 743 14.88 48.32 -11.51
C GLY A 743 15.88 48.52 -10.34
N PHE A 744 16.95 47.72 -10.48
CA PHE A 744 18.19 47.49 -9.70
C PHE A 744 18.99 48.72 -9.21
N PRO A 745 19.88 48.54 -8.21
CA PRO A 745 21.32 48.25 -8.45
C PRO A 745 21.90 47.23 -7.42
N GLY A 746 22.96 46.44 -7.58
CA GLY A 746 24.02 46.19 -8.56
C GLY A 746 25.01 45.20 -7.88
N GLY A 747 25.65 44.28 -8.62
CA GLY A 747 26.70 43.37 -8.10
C GLY A 747 28.02 44.12 -7.79
N PRO A 748 29.05 43.49 -7.19
CA PRO A 748 29.72 42.33 -7.80
C PRO A 748 30.29 41.27 -6.83
N GLY A 749 30.68 40.11 -7.36
CA GLY A 749 31.73 39.27 -6.75
C GLY A 749 31.37 37.80 -6.58
N ALA A 750 31.62 37.03 -7.64
CA ALA A 750 31.55 35.57 -7.65
C ALA A 750 32.50 34.92 -6.63
N PHE A 751 32.05 33.83 -6.00
CA PHE A 751 32.86 32.63 -5.78
C PHE A 751 31.94 31.40 -5.57
N ASN A 752 32.19 30.38 -6.40
CA ASN A 752 31.57 29.04 -6.47
C ASN A 752 31.31 28.41 -5.09
N GLY A 753 30.23 27.68 -4.82
CA GLY A 753 29.49 26.75 -5.67
C GLY A 753 29.79 25.32 -5.22
N PHE A 754 29.07 24.80 -4.22
CA PHE A 754 29.07 23.38 -3.81
C PHE A 754 27.61 22.84 -3.80
N SER A 755 27.34 21.72 -4.49
CA SER A 755 26.05 20.99 -4.61
C SER A 755 26.14 19.52 -4.10
N PRO A 756 25.17 18.99 -3.32
CA PRO A 756 25.30 17.71 -2.62
C PRO A 756 24.48 16.51 -3.15
N SER A 757 24.92 15.26 -2.96
CA SER A 757 24.16 13.99 -2.95
C SER A 757 25.00 12.76 -2.52
N ALA A 758 24.81 12.29 -1.27
CA ALA A 758 24.67 10.85 -0.96
C ALA A 758 24.08 10.61 0.45
N LEU A 759 23.00 9.83 0.49
CA LEU A 759 22.40 9.25 1.70
C LEU A 759 22.87 7.79 1.85
N PRO A 760 23.35 7.38 3.04
CA PRO A 760 23.44 5.97 3.42
C PRO A 760 22.14 5.43 4.05
N ALA A 761 21.95 4.13 3.87
CA ALA A 761 20.85 3.30 4.38
C ALA A 761 20.77 3.22 5.91
N ARG A 762 19.58 2.84 6.41
CA ARG A 762 19.30 2.56 7.84
C ARG A 762 20.20 1.42 8.39
N PRO A 763 20.58 1.46 9.68
CA PRO A 763 21.40 0.42 10.31
C PRO A 763 20.61 -0.88 10.54
N ASN A 764 21.18 -1.99 10.11
CA ASN A 764 20.76 -3.34 10.46
C ASN A 764 21.30 -3.68 11.86
N SER A 765 20.41 -3.91 12.82
CA SER A 765 20.79 -4.41 14.14
C SER A 765 21.04 -5.91 14.07
N GLY A 766 22.30 -6.33 14.18
CA GLY A 766 22.65 -7.71 14.53
C GLY A 766 23.85 -8.27 13.79
N ASN A 767 25.06 -8.04 14.30
CA ASN A 767 26.21 -8.91 14.05
C ASN A 767 26.75 -9.39 15.40
N LEU A 768 26.39 -10.60 15.79
CA LEU A 768 27.20 -11.47 16.63
C LEU A 768 27.67 -12.64 15.73
N ALA A 769 28.95 -12.97 15.85
CA ALA A 769 29.75 -13.76 14.92
C ALA A 769 29.38 -15.25 14.80
N ALA A 770 29.71 -15.85 13.65
CA ALA A 770 29.79 -17.31 13.41
C ALA A 770 30.77 -17.64 12.24
N PRO A 771 31.35 -18.86 12.15
CA PRO A 771 32.73 -19.17 11.70
C PRO A 771 32.90 -19.59 10.20
N PRO A 772 34.13 -19.89 9.71
CA PRO A 772 34.44 -19.97 8.28
C PRO A 772 34.26 -21.37 7.65
N GLY A 773 33.82 -21.40 6.37
CA GLY A 773 33.93 -22.54 5.47
C GLY A 773 33.00 -22.52 4.23
N LEU A 774 33.60 -22.52 3.02
CA LEU A 774 33.04 -22.83 1.67
C LEU A 774 32.55 -21.62 0.80
N PRO A 775 32.45 -21.74 -0.56
CA PRO A 775 33.47 -21.27 -1.51
C PRO A 775 32.99 -20.18 -2.51
N GLN A 776 33.94 -19.42 -3.06
CA GLN A 776 33.74 -18.36 -4.07
C GLN A 776 33.35 -18.88 -5.47
N ARG A 777 32.51 -18.13 -6.19
CA ARG A 777 32.24 -18.31 -7.63
C ARG A 777 32.91 -17.18 -8.46
N PRO A 778 33.45 -17.45 -9.66
CA PRO A 778 34.56 -16.68 -10.23
C PRO A 778 34.16 -15.44 -11.03
N GLN A 779 35.08 -14.48 -11.01
CA GLN A 779 35.16 -13.28 -11.83
C GLN A 779 35.54 -13.66 -13.27
N ASN A 780 34.94 -13.01 -14.27
CA ASN A 780 35.49 -13.02 -15.62
C ASN A 780 35.56 -11.60 -16.19
N ALA A 781 36.70 -11.33 -16.81
CA ALA A 781 37.24 -10.03 -17.16
C ALA A 781 37.17 -9.75 -18.67
N GLY A 782 37.34 -8.47 -19.02
CA GLY A 782 37.66 -7.98 -20.38
C GLY A 782 36.45 -7.32 -21.05
N GLY A 783 36.54 -6.15 -21.70
CA GLY A 783 37.67 -5.30 -22.07
C GLY A 783 37.13 -4.36 -23.15
N TYR A 784 37.28 -3.05 -22.95
CA TYR A 784 36.83 -1.98 -23.86
C TYR A 784 37.46 -2.09 -25.25
N HIS A 785 36.74 -1.70 -26.31
CA HIS A 785 37.24 -0.91 -27.45
C HIS A 785 36.06 -0.13 -28.08
N ASN A 786 36.28 1.16 -28.33
CA ASN A 786 35.29 2.18 -28.66
C ASN A 786 35.54 2.70 -30.09
N GLY A 787 34.49 3.13 -30.78
CA GLY A 787 34.56 3.74 -32.11
C GLY A 787 33.19 4.22 -32.61
N GLY A 788 32.83 5.46 -32.29
CA GLY A 788 31.63 6.14 -32.79
C GLY A 788 31.82 6.79 -34.18
N PRO A 789 30.74 7.36 -34.74
CA PRO A 789 30.66 8.84 -34.73
C PRO A 789 29.26 9.42 -34.43
N THR A 790 29.25 10.35 -33.47
CA THR A 790 28.54 11.65 -33.34
C THR A 790 27.15 11.87 -33.95
N GLY A 791 26.18 12.20 -33.08
CA GLY A 791 24.95 12.95 -33.38
C GLY A 791 24.26 13.41 -32.07
N GLN A 792 23.99 14.72 -31.94
CA GLN A 792 23.33 15.38 -30.79
C GLN A 792 21.94 14.81 -30.45
N PRO A 793 21.42 15.05 -29.23
CA PRO A 793 20.02 15.46 -29.14
C PRO A 793 19.70 16.50 -28.06
N GLY A 794 18.92 17.51 -28.49
CA GLY A 794 18.06 18.32 -27.64
C GLY A 794 16.59 17.86 -27.67
N GLU A 795 15.81 18.39 -26.72
CA GLU A 795 14.35 18.62 -26.74
C GLU A 795 13.45 17.67 -27.56
N VAL A 796 12.93 16.59 -26.95
CA VAL A 796 11.83 15.78 -27.55
C VAL A 796 10.81 15.30 -26.50
N GLY A 797 10.61 16.05 -25.40
CA GLY A 797 9.63 15.67 -24.37
C GLY A 797 8.18 15.99 -24.72
N ASP A 798 7.92 17.22 -25.17
CA ASP A 798 6.55 17.75 -25.24
C ASP A 798 5.85 17.63 -26.60
N ALA A 799 6.60 17.31 -27.67
CA ALA A 799 6.03 17.14 -29.02
C ALA A 799 5.24 15.82 -29.18
N ILE A 800 5.58 14.80 -28.38
CA ILE A 800 5.02 13.45 -28.52
C ILE A 800 3.57 13.41 -28.00
N ASP A 801 3.29 14.02 -26.85
CA ASP A 801 1.93 14.06 -26.27
C ASP A 801 0.97 14.99 -27.02
N GLN A 802 1.49 15.91 -27.83
CA GLN A 802 0.68 16.81 -28.65
C GLN A 802 0.21 16.11 -29.93
N ILE A 803 1.08 15.34 -30.57
CA ILE A 803 0.78 14.55 -31.79
C ILE A 803 -0.19 13.38 -31.48
N ILE A 804 -0.13 12.83 -30.27
CA ILE A 804 -1.05 11.77 -29.81
C ILE A 804 -2.48 12.28 -29.72
N ARG A 805 -2.67 13.53 -29.27
CA ARG A 805 -4.00 14.13 -29.09
C ARG A 805 -4.61 14.63 -30.40
N ASP A 806 -3.81 15.10 -31.35
CA ASP A 806 -4.30 15.54 -32.66
C ASP A 806 -4.85 14.38 -33.50
N ALA A 807 -4.33 13.17 -33.28
CA ALA A 807 -4.85 11.95 -33.90
C ALA A 807 -6.17 11.45 -33.27
N GLU A 808 -6.46 11.80 -32.02
CA GLU A 808 -7.65 11.36 -31.28
C GLU A 808 -8.87 12.31 -31.42
N LEU A 809 -8.69 13.55 -31.91
CA LEU A 809 -9.76 14.57 -31.99
C LEU A 809 -10.20 14.97 -33.41
N GLY A 810 -9.70 14.34 -34.46
CA GLY A 810 -10.25 14.48 -35.81
C GLY A 810 -10.24 15.90 -36.41
N ASN A 811 -9.36 16.80 -35.97
CA ASN A 811 -9.28 18.16 -36.51
C ASN A 811 -8.10 18.32 -37.48
N LYS A 812 -8.37 18.57 -38.76
CA LYS A 812 -7.34 18.76 -39.80
C LYS A 812 -6.90 20.22 -39.87
N THR A 813 -5.71 20.54 -39.38
CA THR A 813 -4.98 21.72 -39.83
C THR A 813 -4.15 21.37 -41.06
N LYS A 814 -4.57 21.87 -42.23
CA LYS A 814 -3.75 21.91 -43.45
C LYS A 814 -2.54 22.80 -43.19
N ARG A 815 -1.33 22.29 -43.44
CA ARG A 815 -0.16 23.13 -43.70
C ARG A 815 0.25 22.92 -45.16
N SER A 816 0.36 24.04 -45.86
CA SER A 816 0.70 24.21 -47.27
C SER A 816 2.15 23.81 -47.56
N ASP A 817 2.35 23.26 -48.75
CA ASP A 817 3.65 23.00 -49.37
C ASP A 817 4.47 24.28 -49.55
N GLU A 818 5.79 24.18 -49.35
CA GLU A 818 6.78 24.92 -50.13
C GLU A 818 8.12 24.16 -50.12
N ALA A 819 8.87 24.33 -51.22
CA ALA A 819 9.65 23.31 -51.90
C ALA A 819 11.17 23.33 -51.62
N ASP A 820 11.84 22.43 -52.36
CA ASP A 820 13.26 22.40 -52.76
C ASP A 820 14.14 21.46 -51.90
N GLY A 821 14.94 20.52 -52.42
CA GLY A 821 15.30 20.10 -53.77
C GLY A 821 16.53 19.17 -53.63
N GLY A 822 16.63 18.11 -54.44
CA GLY A 822 17.86 17.31 -54.55
C GLY A 822 17.66 15.79 -54.46
N GLY A 823 17.79 15.15 -55.62
CA GLY A 823 17.50 13.73 -55.83
C GLY A 823 18.60 12.73 -55.42
N GLY A 824 18.19 11.45 -55.44
CA GLY A 824 19.05 10.28 -55.32
C GLY A 824 18.23 9.00 -55.18
N GLU A 825 17.92 8.34 -56.30
CA GLU A 825 17.21 7.06 -56.36
C GLU A 825 17.95 5.91 -55.64
N ARG A 826 17.21 5.05 -54.92
CA ARG A 826 17.24 3.58 -55.05
C ARG A 826 16.06 2.88 -54.33
N LYS A 827 15.14 2.39 -55.16
CA LYS A 827 14.02 1.42 -55.03
C LYS A 827 13.67 0.74 -53.67
N ALA A 828 12.48 1.11 -53.19
CA ALA A 828 11.28 0.31 -52.90
C ALA A 828 11.26 -0.86 -51.89
N LYS A 829 10.40 -0.71 -50.86
CA LYS A 829 9.41 -1.72 -50.44
C LYS A 829 8.12 -1.00 -49.99
N LYS A 830 7.07 -1.03 -50.82
CA LYS A 830 5.75 -0.46 -50.49
C LYS A 830 5.09 -1.30 -49.38
N GLY A 831 4.98 -0.74 -48.18
CA GLY A 831 4.06 -1.25 -47.17
C GLY A 831 2.63 -0.83 -47.53
N ALA A 832 1.75 -1.79 -47.78
CA ALA A 832 0.34 -1.51 -48.03
C ALA A 832 -0.30 -1.00 -46.74
N ARG A 833 -0.78 0.25 -46.74
CA ARG A 833 -1.61 0.82 -45.67
C ARG A 833 -3.07 0.49 -45.98
N MET A 834 -3.67 -0.43 -45.23
CA MET A 834 -5.11 -0.66 -45.31
C MET A 834 -5.80 0.42 -44.46
N VAL A 835 -6.58 1.29 -45.11
CA VAL A 835 -7.37 2.33 -44.44
C VAL A 835 -8.82 1.89 -44.49
N TYR A 836 -9.41 1.65 -43.32
CA TYR A 836 -10.83 1.39 -43.18
C TYR A 836 -11.54 2.70 -42.83
N SER A 837 -12.61 3.04 -43.55
CA SER A 837 -13.21 4.38 -43.57
C SER A 837 -14.50 4.52 -42.78
N ASP A 838 -14.90 3.51 -42.01
CA ASP A 838 -16.14 3.53 -41.23
C ASP A 838 -15.83 3.76 -39.75
N GLU A 839 -16.32 4.88 -39.21
CA GLU A 839 -16.06 5.33 -37.83
C GLU A 839 -16.95 4.62 -36.79
N ASN A 840 -17.99 3.90 -37.22
CA ASN A 840 -19.03 3.38 -36.32
C ASN A 840 -19.12 1.85 -36.24
N VAL A 841 -18.47 1.11 -37.15
CA VAL A 841 -18.57 -0.36 -37.22
C VAL A 841 -17.20 -0.94 -37.52
N SER A 842 -16.66 -1.82 -36.67
CA SER A 842 -15.32 -2.38 -36.93
C SER A 842 -15.30 -3.33 -38.14
N PRO A 843 -14.16 -3.52 -38.82
CA PRO A 843 -14.02 -4.51 -39.90
C PRO A 843 -14.49 -5.92 -39.48
N GLU A 844 -14.23 -6.30 -38.23
CA GLU A 844 -14.58 -7.59 -37.64
C GLU A 844 -16.08 -7.71 -37.36
N GLU A 845 -16.70 -6.62 -36.90
CA GLU A 845 -18.14 -6.52 -36.69
C GLU A 845 -18.90 -6.66 -38.02
N ARG A 846 -18.38 -6.06 -39.09
CA ARG A 846 -18.89 -6.23 -40.46
C ARG A 846 -18.65 -7.65 -41.01
N MET A 847 -17.52 -8.27 -40.67
CA MET A 847 -17.25 -9.67 -41.03
C MET A 847 -18.19 -10.65 -40.31
N SER A 848 -18.54 -10.38 -39.05
CA SER A 848 -19.47 -11.23 -38.29
C SER A 848 -20.90 -11.24 -38.86
N GLN A 849 -21.27 -10.21 -39.64
CA GLN A 849 -22.55 -10.10 -40.34
C GLN A 849 -22.56 -10.82 -41.69
N LEU A 850 -21.40 -11.24 -42.21
CA LEU A 850 -21.35 -12.01 -43.45
C LEU A 850 -21.89 -13.44 -43.20
N PRO A 851 -22.72 -13.99 -44.10
CA PRO A 851 -23.36 -15.30 -43.92
C PRO A 851 -22.40 -16.47 -43.63
N ARG A 852 -21.14 -16.36 -44.05
CA ARG A 852 -20.10 -17.36 -43.80
C ARG A 852 -19.60 -17.40 -42.34
N TYR A 853 -19.82 -16.34 -41.57
CA TYR A 853 -19.37 -16.21 -40.16
C TYR A 853 -20.54 -16.15 -39.16
N ALA A 854 -21.78 -16.24 -39.65
CA ALA A 854 -22.97 -16.30 -38.80
C ALA A 854 -23.03 -17.65 -38.07
N TRP A 855 -23.15 -17.62 -36.74
CA TRP A 855 -23.28 -18.81 -35.92
C TRP A 855 -24.63 -19.51 -36.19
N VAL A 856 -24.58 -20.80 -36.57
CA VAL A 856 -25.76 -21.66 -36.71
C VAL A 856 -25.80 -22.62 -35.53
N PRO A 857 -26.85 -22.60 -34.68
CA PRO A 857 -26.98 -23.57 -33.59
C PRO A 857 -27.07 -25.00 -34.13
N PRO A 858 -26.48 -26.00 -33.43
CA PRO A 858 -26.64 -27.40 -33.80
C PRO A 858 -28.11 -27.81 -33.64
N VAL A 859 -28.62 -28.53 -34.64
CA VAL A 859 -29.98 -29.07 -34.62
C VAL A 859 -30.05 -30.25 -33.65
N SER A 860 -30.95 -30.11 -32.66
CA SER A 860 -31.40 -31.03 -31.59
C SER A 860 -30.42 -31.41 -30.50
#